data_AF-A0A6H1N5Y0-F1
#
_entry.id   AF-A0A6H1N5Y0-F1
#
_cell.length_a   1.000
_cell.length_b   1.000
_cell.length_c   1.000
_cell.angle_alpha   90.00
_cell.angle_beta   90.00
_cell.angle_gamma   90.00
#
_symmetry.space_group_name_H-M   'P 1'
#
loop_
_entity.id
_entity.type
_entity.pdbx_description
1 polymer ?
#
loop_
_entity_poly.entity_id
_entity_poly.type
_entity_poly.pdbx_seq_one_letter_code
_entity_poly.pdbx_strand_id
1 'polypeptide(L)'
;MSVDHPCPPAETAALPAVSVVVIVYNDASRLTTAVRSVLDQTLRGVEVVIVDDRSTDGSYDVAQRLAAAHPDRVRAFRLPENSGGCGAPRNHGIQQARGDYVLFLDSDDVLERNACRNMLEAAESTGADLVSGLCVRVHVDSRTGKEVKWYPWLYDRTRTLESISELPDLLVFDTLSTNKCYRRQFLLDEGLQFPVGIHYEDLLFSAQAYVAARRITLIPNRVYDWRIVEKAAAKSISNRRDEIANFTHRMEIHRRVDELLAEHGLLELKFAKDVKWLKHDLVLHLRELPFRDETYRQEFAQIARTYLESIDRVAFDEIEPIHAICAYLLHESDWDNLLPAVDTLSNRDKISSPLVEHDGRVYWCAEHIEHDAFARHVLDVTELGYHTKSVEKMFLRNALTGYEEADGTVRLAGRITNPLGVIPPDARLSAQLEFYARRPGVRFQTFRFPVATVRHEGEAIAWEASADLAKGLRPLGIVDAVWDVRLQLAVAGEGEGAKTVRTTTRLTASEPELAQGHLPVRPRLTRLVADRIEPEVSSRGHLSFRLVPDKKANELVQRGVQGPTGRLAKTGYRKAKALRKELASGDTKLRVYHDVFSRLPVKKGLVVFESHLGRQYSDSPKAIYEEMRRQGIEFEAVWAYADSPQGFPEDATLVRRWSLPYLRALAQAEYWVDNQSYPLKVAKRPETTYIQTWHGSALKRMGFDEPEWKLKSREEQAEQQRTLDRFDRFLIRSEHDVRTLARAFRLQERTLLRVGYPRNDALVQAKQREEATGQRERGALAAEFGIPEDKQILLYAPTFRQRGGKRRFELPFDVERFADTFGDRYVLLVRSHYLNHVVLPPSVRGRIIDVTNYHDMTPLLALADGLITDYSSVMFDYSLLDRPMFFFTYDYDEYVHEGRGTYFDLLERAPGPVVRTEDELHAVLDSLEEQKVKYAAPRERFVADFGEFDQGNAAQSIVDQFFSQWRRA
;
A
#
# COMPACT_ATOMS: atom_id res chain seq x y z
N MET A 1 -8.99 52.45 -76.38
CA MET A 1 -10.00 51.54 -75.82
C MET A 1 -9.59 51.23 -74.39
N SER A 2 -10.31 51.80 -73.44
CA SER A 2 -10.20 51.53 -72.01
C SER A 2 -10.69 50.11 -71.73
N VAL A 3 -9.95 49.34 -70.94
CA VAL A 3 -10.50 48.18 -70.24
C VAL A 3 -10.05 48.30 -68.79
N ASP A 4 -10.93 48.86 -67.97
CA ASP A 4 -10.85 48.83 -66.52
C ASP A 4 -10.98 47.37 -66.06
N HIS A 5 -9.97 46.86 -65.37
CA HIS A 5 -10.13 45.68 -64.52
C HIS A 5 -10.47 46.14 -63.10
N PRO A 6 -11.62 45.72 -62.54
CA PRO A 6 -12.03 46.13 -61.21
C PRO A 6 -11.09 45.54 -60.14
N CYS A 7 -10.75 46.38 -59.16
CA CYS A 7 -10.12 45.97 -57.90
C CYS A 7 -10.99 44.89 -57.22
N PRO A 8 -10.41 43.78 -56.72
CA PRO A 8 -11.17 42.80 -55.97
C PRO A 8 -11.71 43.44 -54.67
N PRO A 9 -12.94 43.08 -54.23
CA PRO A 9 -13.48 43.58 -52.98
C PRO A 9 -12.59 43.12 -51.81
N ALA A 10 -12.47 43.98 -50.78
CA ALA A 10 -11.79 43.66 -49.54
C ALA A 10 -12.32 42.32 -48.97
N GLU A 11 -11.43 41.36 -48.75
CA GLU A 11 -11.75 40.11 -48.06
C GLU A 11 -12.39 40.46 -46.71
N THR A 12 -13.67 40.12 -46.55
CA THR A 12 -14.32 40.03 -45.25
C THR A 12 -13.47 39.10 -44.39
N ALA A 13 -12.87 39.61 -43.33
CA ALA A 13 -12.05 38.82 -42.40
C ALA A 13 -12.82 37.56 -41.99
N ALA A 14 -12.31 36.39 -42.36
CA ALA A 14 -12.93 35.11 -42.04
C ALA A 14 -13.10 35.00 -40.52
N LEU A 15 -14.29 34.59 -40.07
CA LEU A 15 -14.56 34.39 -38.65
C LEU A 15 -13.57 33.35 -38.09
N PRO A 16 -13.03 33.56 -36.87
CA PRO A 16 -12.14 32.59 -36.25
C PRO A 16 -12.92 31.29 -35.99
N ALA A 17 -12.26 30.14 -36.07
CA ALA A 17 -12.87 28.87 -35.66
C ALA A 17 -12.89 28.72 -34.13
N VAL A 18 -11.88 29.31 -33.47
CA VAL A 18 -11.68 29.19 -32.02
C VAL A 18 -11.39 30.56 -31.41
N SER A 19 -12.10 30.88 -30.33
CA SER A 19 -11.80 32.03 -29.46
C SER A 19 -11.16 31.55 -28.16
N VAL A 20 -9.94 32.00 -27.86
CA VAL A 20 -9.33 31.78 -26.54
C VAL A 20 -9.55 33.01 -25.69
N VAL A 21 -10.35 32.86 -24.63
CA VAL A 21 -10.60 33.89 -23.63
C VAL A 21 -9.45 33.88 -22.62
N VAL A 22 -8.67 34.95 -22.61
CA VAL A 22 -7.55 35.15 -21.69
C VAL A 22 -7.97 36.11 -20.59
N ILE A 23 -8.03 35.65 -19.35
CA ILE A 23 -8.37 36.52 -18.21
C ILE A 23 -7.11 37.04 -17.53
N VAL A 24 -7.14 38.27 -17.02
CA VAL A 24 -6.00 38.86 -16.32
C VAL A 24 -6.43 39.78 -15.18
N TYR A 25 -5.74 39.64 -14.05
CA TYR A 25 -5.77 40.59 -12.94
C TYR A 25 -4.39 40.71 -12.30
N ASN A 26 -3.80 41.90 -12.33
CA ASN A 26 -2.51 42.22 -11.73
C ASN A 26 -1.36 41.25 -12.13
N ASP A 27 -1.26 40.90 -13.41
CA ASP A 27 -0.26 39.96 -13.94
C ASP A 27 0.39 40.42 -15.27
N ALA A 28 0.86 41.67 -15.29
CA ALA A 28 1.50 42.25 -16.46
C ALA A 28 2.70 41.43 -16.97
N SER A 29 3.40 40.74 -16.05
CA SER A 29 4.63 40.02 -16.33
C SER A 29 4.44 38.74 -17.14
N ARG A 30 3.33 38.02 -16.94
CA ARG A 30 3.08 36.71 -17.57
C ARG A 30 2.08 36.78 -18.73
N LEU A 31 1.22 37.79 -18.77
CA LEU A 31 0.19 37.96 -19.83
C LEU A 31 0.75 37.83 -21.25
N THR A 32 1.93 38.43 -21.53
CA THR A 32 2.56 38.33 -22.86
C THR A 32 2.89 36.89 -23.24
N THR A 33 3.28 36.06 -22.28
CA THR A 33 3.63 34.65 -22.51
C THR A 33 2.37 33.82 -22.78
N ALA A 34 1.30 34.03 -22.00
CA ALA A 34 0.01 33.38 -22.21
C ALA A 34 -0.54 33.69 -23.61
N VAL A 35 -0.62 34.97 -23.99
CA VAL A 35 -1.13 35.40 -25.31
C VAL A 35 -0.27 34.87 -26.46
N ARG A 36 1.07 34.85 -26.30
CA ARG A 36 1.96 34.24 -27.31
C ARG A 36 1.67 32.76 -27.52
N SER A 37 1.38 31.99 -26.46
CA SER A 37 1.04 30.57 -26.61
C SER A 37 -0.21 30.32 -27.47
N VAL A 38 -1.12 31.30 -27.51
CA VAL A 38 -2.29 31.28 -28.39
C VAL A 38 -1.95 31.74 -29.82
N LEU A 39 -1.14 32.79 -29.95
CA LEU A 39 -0.73 33.30 -31.26
C LEU A 39 0.12 32.29 -32.05
N ASP A 40 0.90 31.47 -31.33
CA ASP A 40 1.79 30.43 -31.86
C ASP A 40 1.09 29.09 -32.15
N GLN A 41 -0.24 29.00 -31.96
CA GLN A 41 -1.03 27.82 -32.29
C GLN A 41 -0.88 27.43 -33.77
N THR A 42 -0.87 26.13 -34.04
CA THR A 42 -0.80 25.62 -35.43
C THR A 42 -2.11 25.79 -36.21
N LEU A 43 -3.22 26.07 -35.53
CA LEU A 43 -4.49 26.47 -36.14
C LEU A 43 -4.45 27.98 -36.44
N ARG A 44 -4.69 28.37 -37.70
CA ARG A 44 -4.62 29.78 -38.12
C ARG A 44 -5.84 30.61 -37.69
N GLY A 45 -7.03 30.01 -37.69
CA GLY A 45 -8.29 30.65 -37.32
C GLY A 45 -8.50 30.74 -35.80
N VAL A 46 -7.52 31.23 -35.05
CA VAL A 46 -7.60 31.41 -33.59
C VAL A 46 -7.51 32.89 -33.24
N GLU A 47 -8.50 33.39 -32.52
CA GLU A 47 -8.49 34.71 -31.90
C GLU A 47 -8.21 34.66 -30.38
N VAL A 48 -7.74 35.77 -29.84
CA VAL A 48 -7.50 36.01 -28.42
C VAL A 48 -8.45 37.10 -27.94
N VAL A 49 -9.24 36.79 -26.92
CA VAL A 49 -10.12 37.75 -26.24
C VAL A 49 -9.57 37.97 -24.83
N ILE A 50 -8.79 39.04 -24.66
CA ILE A 50 -8.21 39.40 -23.37
C ILE A 50 -9.26 40.19 -22.57
N VAL A 51 -9.54 39.76 -21.34
CA VAL A 51 -10.46 40.44 -20.42
C VAL A 51 -9.74 40.78 -19.13
N ASP A 52 -9.50 42.08 -18.91
CA ASP A 52 -8.90 42.64 -17.70
C ASP A 52 -9.95 42.86 -16.62
N ASP A 53 -9.77 42.24 -15.45
CA ASP A 53 -10.62 42.42 -14.27
C ASP A 53 -10.27 43.69 -13.49
N ARG A 54 -10.20 44.81 -14.20
CA ARG A 54 -9.85 46.13 -13.64
C ARG A 54 -8.53 46.10 -12.89
N SER A 55 -7.46 45.64 -13.54
CA SER A 55 -6.13 45.62 -12.92
C SER A 55 -5.66 47.01 -12.50
N THR A 56 -4.97 47.06 -11.37
CA THR A 56 -4.32 48.26 -10.82
C THR A 56 -2.84 48.35 -11.19
N ASP A 57 -2.27 47.28 -11.74
CA ASP A 57 -0.94 47.30 -12.35
C ASP A 57 -1.01 47.63 -13.85
N GLY A 58 0.14 47.58 -14.53
CA GLY A 58 0.23 47.81 -15.98
C GLY A 58 -0.34 46.69 -16.87
N SER A 59 -1.14 45.75 -16.35
CA SER A 59 -1.66 44.61 -17.13
C SER A 59 -2.51 45.04 -18.31
N TYR A 60 -3.39 46.01 -18.13
CA TYR A 60 -4.25 46.47 -19.23
C TYR A 60 -3.47 47.21 -20.31
N ASP A 61 -2.43 47.97 -19.93
CA ASP A 61 -1.54 48.61 -20.92
C ASP A 61 -0.80 47.56 -21.75
N VAL A 62 -0.46 46.41 -21.16
CA VAL A 62 0.08 45.25 -21.88
C VAL A 62 -0.98 44.66 -22.81
N ALA A 63 -2.21 44.46 -22.34
CA ALA A 63 -3.31 43.94 -23.14
C ALA A 63 -3.62 44.84 -24.36
N GLN A 64 -3.65 46.17 -24.17
CA GLN A 64 -3.86 47.13 -25.25
C GLN A 64 -2.72 47.10 -26.27
N ARG A 65 -1.46 47.00 -25.82
CA ARG A 65 -0.31 46.84 -26.73
C ARG A 65 -0.37 45.55 -27.53
N LEU A 66 -0.79 44.44 -26.93
CA LEU A 66 -0.96 43.16 -27.62
C LEU A 66 -2.09 43.23 -28.66
N ALA A 67 -3.22 43.86 -28.32
CA ALA A 67 -4.30 44.11 -29.27
C ALA A 67 -3.86 45.01 -30.43
N ALA A 68 -3.12 46.08 -30.16
CA ALA A 68 -2.59 46.97 -31.19
C ALA A 68 -1.54 46.30 -32.10
N ALA A 69 -0.74 45.38 -31.56
CA ALA A 69 0.26 44.62 -32.33
C ALA A 69 -0.36 43.54 -33.22
N HIS A 70 -1.55 43.06 -32.88
CA HIS A 70 -2.23 41.96 -33.58
C HIS A 70 -3.73 42.25 -33.75
N PRO A 71 -4.12 43.35 -34.43
CA PRO A 71 -5.51 43.84 -34.44
C PRO A 71 -6.53 42.85 -35.05
N ASP A 72 -6.08 41.99 -35.96
CA ASP A 72 -6.94 40.99 -36.61
C ASP A 72 -7.13 39.71 -35.77
N ARG A 73 -6.36 39.54 -34.68
CA ARG A 73 -6.34 38.30 -33.88
C ARG A 73 -6.48 38.52 -32.38
N VAL A 74 -6.26 39.72 -31.87
CA VAL A 74 -6.25 40.01 -30.43
C VAL A 74 -7.17 41.19 -30.14
N ARG A 75 -8.11 40.99 -29.22
CA ARG A 75 -9.00 42.03 -28.71
C ARG A 75 -8.83 42.11 -27.19
N ALA A 76 -8.83 43.34 -26.66
CA ALA A 76 -8.70 43.59 -25.24
C ALA A 76 -9.91 44.36 -24.71
N PHE A 77 -10.46 43.86 -23.62
CA PHE A 77 -11.58 44.44 -22.89
C PHE A 77 -11.18 44.66 -21.44
N ARG A 78 -11.80 45.65 -20.81
CA ARG A 78 -11.63 45.93 -19.38
C ARG A 78 -12.99 46.05 -18.73
N LEU A 79 -13.17 45.32 -17.64
CA LEU A 79 -14.39 45.40 -16.84
C LEU A 79 -14.50 46.77 -16.15
N PRO A 80 -15.73 47.24 -15.88
CA PRO A 80 -15.95 48.55 -15.23
C PRO A 80 -15.39 48.60 -13.81
N GLU A 81 -15.44 47.48 -13.08
CA GLU A 81 -14.97 47.31 -11.71
C GLU A 81 -14.27 45.96 -11.54
N ASN A 82 -13.53 45.80 -10.45
CA ASN A 82 -12.88 44.52 -10.11
C ASN A 82 -13.93 43.57 -9.53
N SER A 83 -14.08 42.40 -10.14
CA SER A 83 -15.08 41.41 -9.75
C SER A 83 -14.67 40.52 -8.58
N GLY A 84 -13.38 40.51 -8.22
CA GLY A 84 -12.84 39.70 -7.13
C GLY A 84 -12.64 38.22 -7.46
N GLY A 85 -12.79 37.80 -8.73
CA GLY A 85 -12.63 36.40 -9.15
C GLY A 85 -12.55 36.21 -10.66
N CYS A 86 -12.41 34.95 -11.11
CA CYS A 86 -12.21 34.63 -12.52
C CYS A 86 -13.51 34.58 -13.33
N GLY A 87 -14.67 34.42 -12.67
CA GLY A 87 -15.95 34.17 -13.33
C GLY A 87 -16.44 35.30 -14.22
N ALA A 88 -16.49 36.55 -13.73
CA ALA A 88 -17.00 37.67 -14.51
C ALA A 88 -16.16 37.97 -15.78
N PRO A 89 -14.81 37.97 -15.71
CA PRO A 89 -13.96 38.06 -16.91
C PRO A 89 -14.22 36.94 -17.92
N ARG A 90 -14.36 35.69 -17.48
CA ARG A 90 -14.66 34.55 -18.37
C ARG A 90 -16.03 34.70 -19.04
N ASN A 91 -17.05 35.08 -18.29
CA ASN A 91 -18.41 35.32 -18.81
C ASN A 91 -18.43 36.44 -19.86
N HIS A 92 -17.73 37.56 -19.59
CA HIS A 92 -17.59 38.63 -20.57
C HIS A 92 -16.88 38.12 -21.83
N GLY A 93 -15.84 37.30 -21.67
CA GLY A 93 -15.14 36.65 -22.77
C GLY A 93 -16.03 35.77 -23.64
N ILE A 94 -16.93 34.96 -23.05
CA ILE A 94 -17.92 34.14 -23.80
C ILE A 94 -18.78 35.04 -24.69
N GLN A 95 -19.28 36.16 -24.15
CA GLN A 95 -20.13 37.09 -24.90
C GLN A 95 -19.36 37.79 -26.04
N GLN A 96 -18.08 38.10 -25.83
CA GLN A 96 -17.25 38.76 -26.83
C GLN A 96 -16.64 37.80 -27.87
N ALA A 97 -16.59 36.50 -27.60
CA ALA A 97 -16.06 35.48 -28.50
C ALA A 97 -16.83 35.44 -29.82
N ARG A 98 -16.09 35.34 -30.93
CA ARG A 98 -16.64 35.24 -32.30
C ARG A 98 -16.49 33.85 -32.91
N GLY A 99 -15.65 32.99 -32.32
CA GLY A 99 -15.38 31.67 -32.84
C GLY A 99 -16.46 30.65 -32.51
N ASP A 100 -16.57 29.65 -33.35
CA ASP A 100 -17.55 28.56 -33.17
C ASP A 100 -17.28 27.75 -31.90
N TYR A 101 -16.03 27.76 -31.43
CA TYR A 101 -15.61 27.16 -30.17
C TYR A 101 -14.86 28.13 -29.26
N VAL A 102 -14.97 27.93 -27.95
CA VAL A 102 -14.35 28.75 -26.90
C VAL A 102 -13.44 27.91 -26.02
N LEU A 103 -12.26 28.45 -25.69
CA LEU A 103 -11.37 27.93 -24.63
C LEU A 103 -11.07 29.05 -23.62
N PHE A 104 -10.68 28.66 -22.41
CA PHE A 104 -10.25 29.59 -21.36
C PHE A 104 -8.77 29.41 -21.06
N LEU A 105 -8.06 30.52 -20.84
CA LEU A 105 -6.65 30.56 -20.49
C LEU A 105 -6.40 31.61 -19.41
N ASP A 106 -5.75 31.19 -18.32
CA ASP A 106 -5.34 32.11 -17.25
C ASP A 106 -4.01 32.79 -17.63
N SER A 107 -3.80 34.03 -17.16
CA SER A 107 -2.65 34.86 -17.58
C SER A 107 -1.27 34.31 -17.19
N ASP A 108 -1.21 33.39 -16.24
CA ASP A 108 0.00 32.75 -15.73
C ASP A 108 0.30 31.37 -16.36
N ASP A 109 -0.62 30.86 -17.18
CA ASP A 109 -0.55 29.55 -17.83
C ASP A 109 -0.27 29.65 -19.34
N VAL A 110 -0.10 28.50 -20.01
CA VAL A 110 0.10 28.45 -21.47
C VAL A 110 -0.63 27.25 -22.10
N LEU A 111 -1.04 27.41 -23.36
CA LEU A 111 -1.56 26.28 -24.16
C LEU A 111 -0.43 25.50 -24.83
N GLU A 112 -0.63 24.19 -24.99
CA GLU A 112 0.24 23.37 -25.84
C GLU A 112 0.10 23.81 -27.31
N ARG A 113 1.17 23.72 -28.09
CA ARG A 113 1.28 24.27 -29.46
C ARG A 113 0.18 23.83 -30.43
N ASN A 114 -0.39 22.64 -30.24
CA ASN A 114 -1.45 22.07 -31.06
C ASN A 114 -2.80 21.96 -30.32
N ALA A 115 -2.94 22.57 -29.14
CA ALA A 115 -4.12 22.45 -28.31
C ALA A 115 -5.42 22.81 -29.06
N CYS A 116 -5.46 23.99 -29.69
CA CYS A 116 -6.66 24.45 -30.42
C CYS A 116 -6.99 23.54 -31.61
N ARG A 117 -5.97 23.07 -32.33
CA ARG A 117 -6.14 22.16 -33.48
C ARG A 117 -6.71 20.80 -33.03
N ASN A 118 -6.06 20.16 -32.07
CA ASN A 118 -6.44 18.82 -31.61
C ASN A 118 -7.87 18.81 -31.03
N MET A 119 -8.23 19.84 -30.26
CA MET A 119 -9.57 19.94 -29.68
C MET A 119 -10.64 20.27 -30.72
N LEU A 120 -10.36 21.14 -31.69
CA LEU A 120 -11.29 21.43 -32.78
C LEU A 120 -11.52 20.21 -33.67
N GLU A 121 -10.45 19.53 -34.10
CA GLU A 121 -10.55 18.32 -34.93
C GLU A 121 -11.36 17.22 -34.22
N ALA A 122 -11.17 17.05 -32.90
CA ALA A 122 -11.97 16.14 -32.10
C ALA A 122 -13.44 16.58 -32.01
N ALA A 123 -13.71 17.86 -31.80
CA ALA A 123 -15.08 18.38 -31.70
C ALA A 123 -15.86 18.22 -33.01
N GLU A 124 -15.23 18.53 -34.14
CA GLU A 124 -15.85 18.43 -35.46
C GLU A 124 -16.06 16.97 -35.91
N SER A 125 -15.06 16.10 -35.68
CA SER A 125 -15.15 14.69 -36.07
C SER A 125 -16.19 13.90 -35.30
N THR A 126 -16.43 14.28 -34.04
CA THR A 126 -17.38 13.59 -33.15
C THR A 126 -18.71 14.32 -33.04
N GLY A 127 -18.77 15.60 -33.43
CA GLY A 127 -19.92 16.46 -33.15
C GLY A 127 -20.09 16.77 -31.66
N ALA A 128 -19.03 16.73 -30.85
CA ALA A 128 -19.11 17.00 -29.42
C ALA A 128 -19.53 18.44 -29.12
N ASP A 129 -20.28 18.61 -28.03
CA ASP A 129 -20.59 19.92 -27.44
C ASP A 129 -19.40 20.41 -26.59
N LEU A 130 -18.66 19.46 -26.01
CA LEU A 130 -17.50 19.68 -25.15
C LEU A 130 -16.37 18.68 -25.47
N VAL A 131 -15.14 19.20 -25.63
CA VAL A 131 -13.92 18.38 -25.73
C VAL A 131 -13.01 18.68 -24.57
N SER A 132 -12.45 17.67 -23.91
CA SER A 132 -11.47 17.84 -22.83
C SER A 132 -10.17 17.09 -23.13
N GLY A 133 -9.04 17.72 -22.82
CA GLY A 133 -7.70 17.15 -23.02
C GLY A 133 -6.86 17.11 -21.75
N LEU A 134 -5.69 16.49 -21.84
CA LEU A 134 -4.80 16.32 -20.70
C LEU A 134 -4.18 17.66 -20.26
N CYS A 135 -4.41 18.02 -18.99
CA CYS A 135 -3.71 19.12 -18.33
C CYS A 135 -2.40 18.61 -17.68
N VAL A 136 -1.33 19.40 -17.75
CA VAL A 136 -0.03 19.09 -17.13
C VAL A 136 0.40 20.22 -16.22
N ARG A 137 0.68 19.90 -14.95
CA ARG A 137 1.30 20.83 -14.01
C ARG A 137 2.79 20.92 -14.26
N VAL A 138 3.27 22.12 -14.57
CA VAL A 138 4.68 22.40 -14.90
C VAL A 138 5.29 23.25 -13.79
N HIS A 139 6.23 22.69 -13.03
CA HIS A 139 6.92 23.40 -11.95
C HIS A 139 8.05 24.27 -12.52
N VAL A 140 7.78 25.57 -12.72
CA VAL A 140 8.66 26.47 -13.49
C VAL A 140 9.95 26.87 -12.76
N ASP A 141 9.97 26.78 -11.43
CA ASP A 141 11.15 27.09 -10.58
C ASP A 141 11.90 25.83 -10.10
N SER A 142 11.46 24.65 -10.50
CA SER A 142 12.10 23.39 -10.18
C SER A 142 13.39 23.17 -10.98
N ARG A 143 14.51 22.88 -10.30
CA ARG A 143 15.81 22.57 -10.95
C ARG A 143 15.76 21.36 -11.89
N THR A 144 14.74 20.51 -11.77
CA THR A 144 14.60 19.27 -12.55
C THR A 144 13.53 19.37 -13.65
N GLY A 145 12.85 20.51 -13.80
CA GLY A 145 11.73 20.64 -14.75
C GLY A 145 10.60 19.65 -14.45
N LYS A 146 10.19 19.56 -13.18
CA LYS A 146 9.20 18.56 -12.75
C LYS A 146 7.85 18.84 -13.41
N GLU A 147 7.31 17.82 -14.08
CA GLU A 147 5.97 17.83 -14.64
C GLU A 147 5.09 16.77 -13.97
N VAL A 148 3.82 17.10 -13.73
CA VAL A 148 2.84 16.19 -13.15
C VAL A 148 1.56 16.22 -13.98
N LYS A 149 1.22 15.11 -14.62
CA LYS A 149 -0.03 14.97 -15.38
C LYS A 149 -1.24 15.02 -14.45
N TRP A 150 -2.25 15.81 -14.80
CA TRP A 150 -3.51 15.92 -14.07
C TRP A 150 -4.41 14.73 -14.42
N TYR A 151 -4.67 13.86 -13.44
CA TYR A 151 -5.54 12.67 -13.56
C TYR A 151 -5.41 11.89 -14.88
N PRO A 152 -4.22 11.35 -15.19
CA PRO A 152 -3.90 10.82 -16.51
C PRO A 152 -4.80 9.66 -16.97
N TRP A 153 -5.35 8.87 -16.04
CA TRP A 153 -6.20 7.71 -16.38
C TRP A 153 -7.51 8.09 -17.09
N LEU A 154 -8.00 9.32 -16.89
CA LEU A 154 -9.15 9.84 -17.63
C LEU A 154 -8.81 10.02 -19.12
N TYR A 155 -7.54 10.31 -19.40
CA TYR A 155 -7.00 10.70 -20.69
C TYR A 155 -6.08 9.62 -21.31
N ASP A 156 -6.22 8.35 -20.94
CA ASP A 156 -5.38 7.28 -21.49
C ASP A 156 -5.67 6.96 -22.97
N ARG A 157 -6.89 7.27 -23.44
CA ARG A 157 -7.33 7.06 -24.82
C ARG A 157 -8.39 8.07 -25.23
N THR A 158 -8.52 8.29 -26.54
CA THR A 158 -9.65 9.04 -27.07
C THR A 158 -10.95 8.26 -26.83
N ARG A 159 -11.97 8.94 -26.30
CA ARG A 159 -13.31 8.36 -26.11
C ARG A 159 -14.37 9.45 -26.24
N THR A 160 -15.55 9.07 -26.68
CA THR A 160 -16.72 9.95 -26.75
C THR A 160 -17.82 9.35 -25.90
N LEU A 161 -18.41 10.17 -25.05
CA LEU A 161 -19.49 9.86 -24.14
C LEU A 161 -20.76 10.54 -24.66
N GLU A 162 -21.88 9.84 -24.68
CA GLU A 162 -23.20 10.41 -24.96
C GLU A 162 -23.86 10.95 -23.68
N SER A 163 -23.32 10.61 -22.51
CA SER A 163 -23.69 11.20 -21.23
C SER A 163 -22.54 11.14 -20.23
N ILE A 164 -22.49 12.10 -19.29
CA ILE A 164 -21.53 12.08 -18.19
C ILE A 164 -21.66 10.83 -17.29
N SER A 165 -22.83 10.19 -17.27
CA SER A 165 -23.07 8.95 -16.50
C SER A 165 -22.22 7.76 -16.98
N GLU A 166 -21.71 7.78 -18.22
CA GLU A 166 -20.81 6.73 -18.72
C GLU A 166 -19.42 6.77 -18.08
N LEU A 167 -19.03 7.92 -17.52
CA LEU A 167 -17.75 8.09 -16.84
C LEU A 167 -17.88 9.07 -15.66
N PRO A 168 -18.45 8.64 -14.52
CA PRO A 168 -18.64 9.47 -13.32
C PRO A 168 -17.37 10.16 -12.84
N ASP A 169 -16.23 9.47 -12.94
CA ASP A 169 -14.91 9.98 -12.55
C ASP A 169 -14.56 11.32 -13.24
N LEU A 170 -15.06 11.57 -14.46
CA LEU A 170 -14.78 12.81 -15.17
C LEU A 170 -15.34 14.03 -14.42
N LEU A 171 -16.60 13.96 -13.98
CA LEU A 171 -17.25 15.01 -13.20
C LEU A 171 -16.60 15.17 -11.83
N VAL A 172 -16.20 14.05 -11.22
CA VAL A 172 -15.69 14.00 -9.85
C VAL A 172 -14.25 14.52 -9.75
N PHE A 173 -13.40 14.25 -10.75
CA PHE A 173 -11.97 14.55 -10.70
C PHE A 173 -11.55 15.70 -11.61
N ASP A 174 -12.04 15.79 -12.86
CA ASP A 174 -11.60 16.85 -13.78
C ASP A 174 -12.53 18.07 -13.81
N THR A 175 -12.46 18.83 -12.73
CA THR A 175 -13.29 20.02 -12.50
C THR A 175 -12.71 21.30 -13.09
N LEU A 176 -11.67 21.21 -13.93
CA LEU A 176 -11.02 22.37 -14.55
C LEU A 176 -11.86 22.89 -15.72
N SER A 177 -12.01 24.20 -15.87
CA SER A 177 -12.67 24.77 -17.06
C SER A 177 -11.72 24.99 -18.23
N THR A 178 -10.40 25.04 -17.98
CA THR A 178 -9.36 25.54 -18.90
C THR A 178 -8.77 24.50 -19.85
N ASN A 179 -8.82 23.21 -19.50
CA ASN A 179 -8.37 22.11 -20.36
C ASN A 179 -9.45 21.62 -21.34
N LYS A 180 -10.41 22.50 -21.66
CA LYS A 180 -11.63 22.18 -22.39
C LYS A 180 -11.89 23.16 -23.52
N CYS A 181 -12.51 22.66 -24.57
CA CYS A 181 -13.00 23.39 -25.73
C CYS A 181 -14.51 23.19 -25.81
N TYR A 182 -15.26 24.27 -25.82
CA TYR A 182 -16.72 24.26 -25.77
C TYR A 182 -17.28 24.81 -27.08
N ARG A 183 -18.31 24.17 -27.63
CA ARG A 183 -19.08 24.78 -28.72
C ARG A 183 -19.73 26.06 -28.19
N ARG A 184 -19.47 27.20 -28.82
CA ARG A 184 -19.95 28.52 -28.37
C ARG A 184 -21.47 28.55 -28.29
N GLN A 185 -22.15 28.02 -29.31
CA GLN A 185 -23.61 28.00 -29.34
C GLN A 185 -24.20 27.16 -28.20
N PHE A 186 -23.57 26.03 -27.85
CA PHE A 186 -23.94 25.23 -26.69
C PHE A 186 -23.83 26.03 -25.38
N LEU A 187 -22.75 26.79 -25.18
CA LEU A 187 -22.62 27.66 -24.00
C LEU A 187 -23.76 28.71 -23.91
N LEU A 188 -24.19 29.25 -25.05
CA LEU A 188 -25.22 30.29 -25.11
C LEU A 188 -26.63 29.72 -24.95
N ASP A 189 -26.95 28.62 -25.63
CA ASP A 189 -28.27 27.98 -25.61
C ASP A 189 -28.60 27.44 -24.23
N GLU A 190 -27.62 26.81 -23.57
CA GLU A 190 -27.77 26.26 -22.21
C GLU A 190 -27.55 27.31 -21.11
N GLY A 191 -27.26 28.56 -21.47
CA GLY A 191 -27.06 29.65 -20.52
C GLY A 191 -25.89 29.43 -19.55
N LEU A 192 -24.85 28.70 -19.98
CA LEU A 192 -23.72 28.31 -19.13
C LEU A 192 -22.85 29.52 -18.78
N GLN A 193 -22.79 29.85 -17.49
CA GLN A 193 -22.04 30.99 -16.96
C GLN A 193 -21.27 30.59 -15.70
N PHE A 194 -20.08 31.14 -15.53
CA PHE A 194 -19.33 31.02 -14.29
C PHE A 194 -20.03 31.80 -13.17
N PRO A 195 -20.21 31.23 -11.97
CA PRO A 195 -20.77 31.98 -10.86
C PRO A 195 -19.83 33.14 -10.46
N VAL A 196 -20.42 34.29 -10.13
CA VAL A 196 -19.70 35.52 -9.75
C VAL A 196 -19.78 35.72 -8.24
N GLY A 197 -18.69 36.21 -7.62
CA GLY A 197 -18.64 36.50 -6.18
C GLY A 197 -18.38 35.29 -5.27
N ILE A 198 -18.07 34.12 -5.85
CA ILE A 198 -17.73 32.89 -5.13
C ILE A 198 -16.43 32.29 -5.67
N HIS A 199 -15.65 31.64 -4.80
CA HIS A 199 -14.46 30.89 -5.21
C HIS A 199 -14.84 29.47 -5.68
N TYR A 200 -13.97 28.82 -6.46
CA TYR A 200 -14.20 27.48 -7.01
C TYR A 200 -15.32 27.44 -8.06
N GLU A 201 -15.48 28.55 -8.78
CA GLU A 201 -16.45 28.75 -9.85
C GLU A 201 -16.35 27.71 -10.97
N ASP A 202 -15.13 27.23 -11.25
CA ASP A 202 -14.86 26.19 -12.24
C ASP A 202 -15.56 24.86 -11.94
N LEU A 203 -15.72 24.52 -10.66
CA LEU A 203 -16.29 23.25 -10.26
C LEU A 203 -17.79 23.19 -10.59
N LEU A 204 -18.52 24.27 -10.32
CA LEU A 204 -19.94 24.37 -10.69
C LEU A 204 -20.11 24.51 -12.21
N PHE A 205 -19.33 25.38 -12.86
CA PHE A 205 -19.41 25.56 -14.31
C PHE A 205 -19.14 24.26 -15.07
N SER A 206 -18.10 23.51 -14.68
CA SER A 206 -17.76 22.23 -15.33
C SER A 206 -18.86 21.19 -15.10
N ALA A 207 -19.42 21.13 -13.88
CA ALA A 207 -20.54 20.22 -13.59
C ALA A 207 -21.78 20.55 -14.45
N GLN A 208 -22.15 21.82 -14.55
CA GLN A 208 -23.25 22.28 -15.41
C GLN A 208 -22.98 21.94 -16.88
N ALA A 209 -21.77 22.21 -17.37
CA ALA A 209 -21.40 21.88 -18.74
C ALA A 209 -21.43 20.37 -19.01
N TYR A 210 -21.00 19.52 -18.07
CA TYR A 210 -21.06 18.07 -18.22
C TYR A 210 -22.49 17.52 -18.20
N VAL A 211 -23.35 18.06 -17.34
CA VAL A 211 -24.76 17.63 -17.24
C VAL A 211 -25.56 18.07 -18.47
N ALA A 212 -25.29 19.26 -19.00
CA ALA A 212 -25.99 19.79 -20.17
C ALA A 212 -25.47 19.22 -21.52
N ALA A 213 -24.21 18.80 -21.59
CA ALA A 213 -23.62 18.34 -22.84
C ALA A 213 -24.24 17.01 -23.31
N ARG A 214 -24.68 16.96 -24.58
CA ARG A 214 -25.20 15.72 -25.19
C ARG A 214 -24.09 14.80 -25.64
N ARG A 215 -22.90 15.36 -25.88
CA ARG A 215 -21.72 14.60 -26.30
C ARG A 215 -20.44 15.23 -25.79
N ILE A 216 -19.65 14.42 -25.10
CA ILE A 216 -18.37 14.81 -24.49
C ILE A 216 -17.26 13.96 -25.08
N THR A 217 -16.22 14.58 -25.62
CA THR A 217 -15.05 13.84 -26.13
C THR A 217 -13.81 14.11 -25.28
N LEU A 218 -13.13 13.05 -24.87
CA LEU A 218 -11.83 13.12 -24.18
C LEU A 218 -10.72 12.77 -25.16
N ILE A 219 -9.62 13.51 -25.14
CA ILE A 219 -8.42 13.23 -25.95
C ILE A 219 -7.17 13.08 -25.08
N PRO A 220 -6.25 12.16 -25.41
CA PRO A 220 -5.03 11.92 -24.62
C PRO A 220 -3.99 13.04 -24.76
N ASN A 221 -4.20 13.94 -25.72
CA ASN A 221 -3.30 15.03 -26.04
C ASN A 221 -3.15 15.98 -24.85
N ARG A 222 -1.91 16.38 -24.55
CA ARG A 222 -1.60 17.53 -23.69
C ARG A 222 -2.16 18.79 -24.36
N VAL A 223 -3.00 19.53 -23.66
CA VAL A 223 -3.64 20.75 -24.21
C VAL A 223 -3.34 21.99 -23.37
N TYR A 224 -3.12 21.82 -22.07
CA TYR A 224 -3.00 22.91 -21.12
C TYR A 224 -1.84 22.69 -20.15
N ASP A 225 -0.99 23.71 -20.00
CA ASP A 225 0.13 23.71 -19.07
C ASP A 225 -0.16 24.64 -17.90
N TRP A 226 -0.52 24.02 -16.78
CA TRP A 226 -0.74 24.72 -15.53
C TRP A 226 0.61 25.01 -14.86
N ARG A 227 1.06 26.26 -14.89
CA ARG A 227 2.38 26.67 -14.40
C ARG A 227 2.36 26.94 -12.90
N ILE A 228 3.17 26.16 -12.18
CA ILE A 228 3.29 26.25 -10.73
C ILE A 228 4.64 26.83 -10.35
N VAL A 229 4.63 27.88 -9.53
CA VAL A 229 5.82 28.44 -8.87
C VAL A 229 5.84 27.95 -7.41
N GLU A 230 6.78 27.08 -7.04
CA GLU A 230 6.87 26.50 -5.69
C GLU A 230 7.14 27.55 -4.60
N LYS A 231 7.80 28.66 -4.94
CA LYS A 231 8.13 29.77 -4.02
C LYS A 231 7.40 31.08 -4.35
N ALA A 232 6.10 31.01 -4.60
CA ALA A 232 5.29 32.22 -4.76
C ALA A 232 5.21 33.02 -3.44
N ALA A 233 5.31 34.34 -3.51
CA ALA A 233 5.20 35.23 -2.34
C ALA A 233 3.77 35.28 -1.74
N ALA A 234 2.77 34.91 -2.54
CA ALA A 234 1.37 34.75 -2.12
C ALA A 234 0.89 33.33 -2.47
N LYS A 235 0.18 32.68 -1.54
CA LYS A 235 -0.51 31.41 -1.81
C LYS A 235 -1.69 31.67 -2.76
N SER A 236 -1.95 30.75 -3.70
CA SER A 236 -3.17 30.81 -4.51
C SER A 236 -4.41 30.79 -3.62
N ILE A 237 -5.52 31.37 -4.09
CA ILE A 237 -6.78 31.47 -3.34
C ILE A 237 -7.20 30.11 -2.76
N SER A 238 -7.07 29.04 -3.57
CA SER A 238 -7.38 27.66 -3.18
C SER A 238 -6.47 27.05 -2.10
N ASN A 239 -5.33 27.68 -1.81
CA ASN A 239 -4.33 27.25 -0.85
C ASN A 239 -4.33 28.09 0.44
N ARG A 240 -5.18 29.13 0.53
CA ARG A 240 -5.44 29.92 1.74
C ARG A 240 -6.50 29.22 2.61
N ARG A 241 -6.19 28.00 3.04
CA ARG A 241 -7.12 27.13 3.82
C ARG A 241 -7.30 27.58 5.26
N ASP A 242 -6.56 28.60 5.67
CA ASP A 242 -6.68 29.30 6.93
C ASP A 242 -7.86 30.28 6.97
N GLU A 243 -8.38 30.68 5.80
CA GLU A 243 -9.55 31.56 5.69
C GLU A 243 -10.84 30.71 5.68
N ILE A 244 -11.68 30.80 6.71
CA ILE A 244 -12.94 30.02 6.81
C ILE A 244 -13.90 30.27 5.63
N ALA A 245 -13.86 31.48 5.06
CA ALA A 245 -14.61 31.84 3.86
C ALA A 245 -14.30 30.92 2.67
N ASN A 246 -13.06 30.42 2.56
CA ASN A 246 -12.67 29.47 1.52
C ASN A 246 -13.46 28.15 1.64
N PHE A 247 -13.56 27.60 2.86
CA PHE A 247 -14.32 26.39 3.12
C PHE A 247 -15.82 26.61 2.91
N THR A 248 -16.33 27.76 3.36
CA THR A 248 -17.74 28.17 3.17
C THR A 248 -18.11 28.20 1.69
N HIS A 249 -17.32 28.89 0.86
CA HIS A 249 -17.55 28.94 -0.59
C HIS A 249 -17.48 27.56 -1.24
N ARG A 250 -16.54 26.71 -0.80
CA ARG A 250 -16.43 25.34 -1.30
C ARG A 250 -17.68 24.52 -1.00
N MET A 251 -18.23 24.61 0.22
CA MET A 251 -19.46 23.90 0.59
C MET A 251 -20.67 24.39 -0.19
N GLU A 252 -20.80 25.70 -0.39
CA GLU A 252 -21.89 26.26 -1.20
C GLU A 252 -21.83 25.78 -2.65
N ILE A 253 -20.63 25.70 -3.25
CA ILE A 253 -20.45 25.13 -4.59
C ILE A 253 -20.86 23.65 -4.62
N HIS A 254 -20.44 22.86 -3.64
CA HIS A 254 -20.83 21.46 -3.55
C HIS A 254 -22.36 21.29 -3.44
N ARG A 255 -23.01 22.10 -2.60
CA ARG A 255 -24.47 22.12 -2.45
C ARG A 255 -25.19 22.41 -3.77
N ARG A 256 -24.71 23.39 -4.54
CA ARG A 256 -25.27 23.70 -5.87
C ARG A 256 -25.07 22.58 -6.88
N VAL A 257 -23.94 21.87 -6.82
CA VAL A 257 -23.71 20.68 -7.66
C VAL A 257 -24.64 19.54 -7.23
N ASP A 258 -24.88 19.36 -5.94
CA ASP A 258 -25.85 18.36 -5.44
C ASP A 258 -27.26 18.64 -5.94
N GLU A 259 -27.70 19.89 -5.87
CA GLU A 259 -29.00 20.34 -6.41
C GLU A 259 -29.09 20.08 -7.92
N LEU A 260 -28.07 20.49 -8.68
CA LEU A 260 -27.99 20.24 -10.12
C LEU A 260 -28.14 18.75 -10.46
N LEU A 261 -27.41 17.88 -9.76
CA LEU A 261 -27.45 16.44 -10.01
C LEU A 261 -28.79 15.83 -9.62
N ALA A 262 -29.38 16.26 -8.51
CA ALA A 262 -30.68 15.81 -8.05
C ALA A 262 -31.81 16.21 -9.02
N GLU A 263 -31.81 17.46 -9.48
CA GLU A 263 -32.79 17.98 -10.45
C GLU A 263 -32.78 17.20 -11.78
N HIS A 264 -31.64 16.63 -12.15
CA HIS A 264 -31.47 15.82 -13.37
C HIS A 264 -31.56 14.31 -13.13
N GLY A 265 -31.88 13.86 -11.90
CA GLY A 265 -32.00 12.43 -11.56
C GLY A 265 -30.67 11.67 -11.55
N LEU A 266 -29.53 12.36 -11.44
CA LEU A 266 -28.18 11.81 -11.51
C LEU A 266 -27.61 11.45 -10.13
N LEU A 267 -28.38 10.70 -9.34
CA LEU A 267 -28.05 10.39 -7.94
C LEU A 267 -26.79 9.51 -7.80
N GLU A 268 -26.49 8.65 -8.78
CA GLU A 268 -25.24 7.87 -8.80
C GLU A 268 -23.99 8.77 -8.91
N LEU A 269 -24.07 9.86 -9.68
CA LEU A 269 -22.99 10.84 -9.77
C LEU A 269 -22.85 11.63 -8.47
N LYS A 270 -23.98 11.96 -7.82
CA LYS A 270 -23.98 12.56 -6.49
C LYS A 270 -23.26 11.64 -5.49
N PHE A 271 -23.61 10.36 -5.46
CA PHE A 271 -22.98 9.36 -4.60
C PHE A 271 -21.46 9.27 -4.85
N ALA A 272 -21.03 9.17 -6.12
CA ALA A 272 -19.60 9.14 -6.47
C ALA A 272 -18.86 10.42 -6.01
N LYS A 273 -19.52 11.59 -6.13
CA LYS A 273 -19.00 12.86 -5.63
C LYS A 273 -18.91 12.87 -4.11
N ASP A 274 -19.91 12.38 -3.39
CA ASP A 274 -19.94 12.34 -1.92
C ASP A 274 -18.80 11.48 -1.37
N VAL A 275 -18.57 10.30 -1.96
CA VAL A 275 -17.41 9.44 -1.66
C VAL A 275 -16.09 10.19 -1.88
N LYS A 276 -15.97 10.96 -2.97
CA LYS A 276 -14.79 11.79 -3.23
C LYS A 276 -14.64 12.94 -2.23
N TRP A 277 -15.75 13.58 -1.85
CA TRP A 277 -15.74 14.66 -0.87
C TRP A 277 -15.23 14.16 0.49
N LEU A 278 -15.75 13.02 0.98
CA LEU A 278 -15.32 12.40 2.23
C LEU A 278 -13.83 12.04 2.22
N LYS A 279 -13.34 11.40 1.15
CA LYS A 279 -11.93 10.93 1.09
C LYS A 279 -10.90 11.98 0.68
N HIS A 280 -11.34 13.09 0.09
CA HIS A 280 -10.44 14.11 -0.45
C HIS A 280 -10.72 15.50 0.10
N ASP A 281 -11.87 16.10 -0.24
CA ASP A 281 -12.16 17.50 0.06
C ASP A 281 -12.19 17.77 1.57
N LEU A 282 -12.88 16.92 2.33
CA LEU A 282 -12.92 17.01 3.79
C LEU A 282 -11.53 16.78 4.40
N VAL A 283 -10.82 15.75 3.93
CA VAL A 283 -9.48 15.37 4.42
C VAL A 283 -8.44 16.49 4.26
N LEU A 284 -8.55 17.31 3.21
CA LEU A 284 -7.66 18.46 3.01
C LEU A 284 -7.75 19.49 4.15
N HIS A 285 -8.94 19.66 4.75
CA HIS A 285 -9.18 20.58 5.85
C HIS A 285 -9.01 19.91 7.22
N LEU A 286 -9.41 18.64 7.36
CA LEU A 286 -9.19 17.86 8.59
C LEU A 286 -7.72 17.91 9.04
N ARG A 287 -6.78 17.76 8.10
CA ARG A 287 -5.33 17.80 8.39
C ARG A 287 -4.82 19.13 8.93
N GLU A 288 -5.56 20.22 8.74
CA GLU A 288 -5.20 21.55 9.22
C GLU A 288 -5.71 21.79 10.65
N LEU A 289 -6.78 21.11 11.08
CA LEU A 289 -7.46 21.35 12.37
C LEU A 289 -6.52 21.36 13.60
N PRO A 290 -5.49 20.49 13.71
CA PRO A 290 -4.58 20.53 14.85
C PRO A 290 -3.81 21.84 14.98
N PHE A 291 -3.69 22.63 13.91
CA PHE A 291 -2.97 23.90 13.86
C PHE A 291 -3.90 25.13 13.91
N ARG A 292 -5.22 24.91 14.06
CA ARG A 292 -6.22 25.97 14.14
C ARG A 292 -6.65 26.19 15.59
N ASP A 293 -7.08 27.42 15.88
CA ASP A 293 -7.66 27.75 17.17
C ASP A 293 -9.07 27.17 17.33
N GLU A 294 -9.59 27.27 18.55
CA GLU A 294 -10.91 26.72 18.89
C GLU A 294 -12.04 27.40 18.09
N THR A 295 -11.95 28.72 17.89
CA THR A 295 -12.95 29.47 17.12
C THR A 295 -13.08 28.95 15.69
N TYR A 296 -11.96 28.81 14.98
CA TYR A 296 -11.95 28.27 13.63
C TYR A 296 -12.50 26.85 13.58
N ARG A 297 -12.12 26.00 14.55
CA ARG A 297 -12.58 24.60 14.62
C ARG A 297 -14.09 24.50 14.74
N GLN A 298 -14.69 25.30 15.62
CA GLN A 298 -16.14 25.32 15.83
C GLN A 298 -16.89 25.82 14.58
N GLU A 299 -16.44 26.90 13.95
CA GLU A 299 -17.01 27.39 12.69
C GLU A 299 -16.92 26.36 11.57
N PHE A 300 -15.76 25.70 11.44
CA PHE A 300 -15.55 24.65 10.47
C PHE A 300 -16.48 23.45 10.69
N ALA A 301 -16.62 22.98 11.92
CA ALA A 301 -17.49 21.85 12.25
C ALA A 301 -18.96 22.16 11.97
N GLN A 302 -19.43 23.37 12.29
CA GLN A 302 -20.80 23.79 12.01
C GLN A 302 -21.13 23.72 10.50
N ILE A 303 -20.22 24.22 9.66
CA ILE A 303 -20.37 24.19 8.20
C ILE A 303 -20.32 22.75 7.68
N ALA A 304 -19.34 21.95 8.14
CA ALA A 304 -19.14 20.59 7.67
C ALA A 304 -20.30 19.65 8.07
N ARG A 305 -20.83 19.78 9.28
CA ARG A 305 -21.95 18.96 9.80
C ARG A 305 -23.17 19.03 8.89
N THR A 306 -23.57 20.26 8.53
CA THR A 306 -24.72 20.50 7.65
C THR A 306 -24.57 19.77 6.31
N TYR A 307 -23.35 19.70 5.77
CA TYR A 307 -23.09 18.99 4.53
C TYR A 307 -23.04 17.47 4.72
N LEU A 308 -22.43 16.99 5.80
CA LEU A 308 -22.37 15.56 6.17
C LEU A 308 -23.76 14.94 6.32
N GLU A 309 -24.73 15.68 6.86
CA GLU A 309 -26.13 15.24 6.98
C GLU A 309 -26.79 14.95 5.62
N SER A 310 -26.28 15.53 4.52
CA SER A 310 -26.79 15.32 3.16
C SER A 310 -26.16 14.14 2.42
N ILE A 311 -25.19 13.46 3.04
CA ILE A 311 -24.44 12.34 2.46
C ILE A 311 -25.07 11.03 2.90
N ASP A 312 -25.27 10.11 1.96
CA ASP A 312 -25.74 8.77 2.27
C ASP A 312 -24.72 8.03 3.16
N ARG A 313 -25.21 7.39 4.23
CA ARG A 313 -24.39 6.62 5.16
C ARG A 313 -23.60 5.50 4.47
N VAL A 314 -24.14 4.94 3.38
CA VAL A 314 -23.44 3.92 2.56
C VAL A 314 -22.15 4.46 1.94
N ALA A 315 -22.04 5.78 1.72
CA ALA A 315 -20.80 6.37 1.19
C ALA A 315 -19.61 6.26 2.15
N PHE A 316 -19.84 6.03 3.45
CA PHE A 316 -18.80 5.81 4.45
C PHE A 316 -18.13 4.43 4.31
N ASP A 317 -18.79 3.48 3.65
CA ASP A 317 -18.26 2.13 3.40
C ASP A 317 -17.27 2.11 2.21
N GLU A 318 -17.34 3.13 1.36
CA GLU A 318 -16.53 3.27 0.14
C GLU A 318 -15.18 3.98 0.38
N ILE A 319 -14.88 4.36 1.63
CA ILE A 319 -13.67 5.12 2.01
C ILE A 319 -12.82 4.38 3.03
N GLU A 320 -11.57 4.83 3.23
CA GLU A 320 -10.73 4.24 4.28
C GLU A 320 -11.36 4.46 5.67
N PRO A 321 -11.32 3.47 6.60
CA PRO A 321 -11.97 3.58 7.91
C PRO A 321 -11.63 4.86 8.68
N ILE A 322 -10.36 5.30 8.61
CA ILE A 322 -9.95 6.54 9.29
C ILE A 322 -10.61 7.80 8.73
N HIS A 323 -10.98 7.83 7.45
CA HIS A 323 -11.75 8.93 6.87
C HIS A 323 -13.18 8.94 7.42
N ALA A 324 -13.82 7.77 7.47
CA ALA A 324 -15.17 7.59 8.02
C ALA A 324 -15.23 8.00 9.50
N ILE A 325 -14.27 7.52 10.30
CA ILE A 325 -14.12 7.88 11.72
C ILE A 325 -13.98 9.41 11.89
N CYS A 326 -13.08 10.06 11.13
CA CYS A 326 -12.92 11.51 11.24
C CYS A 326 -14.18 12.27 10.83
N ALA A 327 -14.90 11.82 9.80
CA ALA A 327 -16.14 12.45 9.35
C ALA A 327 -17.25 12.32 10.41
N TYR A 328 -17.41 11.13 11.01
CA TYR A 328 -18.37 10.89 12.09
C TYR A 328 -18.05 11.73 13.33
N LEU A 329 -16.80 11.70 13.82
CA LEU A 329 -16.42 12.45 15.02
C LEU A 329 -16.50 13.98 14.80
N LEU A 330 -16.29 14.45 13.57
CA LEU A 330 -16.54 15.85 13.20
C LEU A 330 -18.02 16.20 13.26
N HIS A 331 -18.90 15.33 12.75
CA HIS A 331 -20.35 15.49 12.83
C HIS A 331 -20.80 15.64 14.29
N GLU A 332 -20.34 14.75 15.18
CA GLU A 332 -20.62 14.81 16.62
C GLU A 332 -19.86 15.94 17.34
N SER A 333 -18.86 16.54 16.70
CA SER A 333 -17.95 17.54 17.31
C SER A 333 -17.24 17.02 18.57
N ASP A 334 -16.90 15.73 18.54
CA ASP A 334 -16.09 15.06 19.54
C ASP A 334 -14.60 15.34 19.27
N TRP A 335 -14.13 16.51 19.73
CA TRP A 335 -12.76 16.98 19.49
C TRP A 335 -11.69 16.10 20.16
N ASP A 336 -12.03 15.51 21.30
CA ASP A 336 -11.11 14.68 22.08
C ASP A 336 -10.76 13.39 21.33
N ASN A 337 -11.72 12.80 20.61
CA ASN A 337 -11.49 11.64 19.74
C ASN A 337 -11.11 12.01 18.30
N LEU A 338 -11.59 13.15 17.78
CA LEU A 338 -11.32 13.61 16.41
C LEU A 338 -9.86 14.01 16.21
N LEU A 339 -9.26 14.80 17.10
CA LEU A 339 -7.88 15.28 16.92
C LEU A 339 -6.85 14.11 16.91
N PRO A 340 -6.97 13.08 17.76
CA PRO A 340 -6.22 11.84 17.59
C PRO A 340 -6.49 11.15 16.25
N ALA A 341 -7.74 11.05 15.79
CA ALA A 341 -8.05 10.44 14.49
C ALA A 341 -7.37 11.18 13.32
N VAL A 342 -7.37 12.50 13.36
CA VAL A 342 -6.65 13.36 12.39
C VAL A 342 -5.13 13.12 12.43
N ASP A 343 -4.55 12.80 13.58
CA ASP A 343 -3.14 12.44 13.67
C ASP A 343 -2.85 11.11 12.93
N THR A 344 -3.70 10.10 13.09
CA THR A 344 -3.60 8.84 12.33
C THR A 344 -3.86 9.03 10.84
N LEU A 345 -4.80 9.92 10.48
CA LEU A 345 -5.05 10.35 9.10
C LEU A 345 -3.81 10.97 8.44
N SER A 346 -3.00 11.71 9.22
CA SER A 346 -1.78 12.37 8.76
C SER A 346 -0.56 11.44 8.82
N ASN A 347 -0.57 10.49 9.75
CA ASN A 347 0.49 9.54 10.03
C ASN A 347 -0.04 8.11 9.96
N ARG A 348 -0.16 7.59 8.73
CA ARG A 348 -0.58 6.21 8.47
C ARG A 348 0.19 5.24 9.38
N ASP A 349 -0.53 4.26 9.92
CA ASP A 349 -0.06 3.24 10.89
C ASP A 349 0.11 3.73 12.34
N LYS A 350 -0.01 5.03 12.63
CA LYS A 350 -0.01 5.54 14.00
C LYS A 350 -1.30 5.16 14.71
N ILE A 351 -1.19 4.60 15.91
CA ILE A 351 -2.35 4.33 16.78
C ILE A 351 -2.45 5.49 17.76
N SER A 352 -3.47 6.32 17.59
CA SER A 352 -3.64 7.58 18.33
C SER A 352 -4.72 7.54 19.39
N SER A 353 -5.69 6.64 19.26
CA SER A 353 -6.74 6.41 20.24
C SER A 353 -6.35 5.31 21.23
N PRO A 354 -6.77 5.42 22.51
CA PRO A 354 -6.74 4.32 23.47
C PRO A 354 -7.45 3.06 22.97
N LEU A 355 -8.41 3.17 22.04
CA LEU A 355 -9.26 2.03 21.62
C LEU A 355 -10.00 1.39 22.80
N VAL A 356 -11.17 0.82 22.52
CA VAL A 356 -11.95 0.11 23.53
C VAL A 356 -12.35 -1.25 23.00
N GLU A 357 -12.28 -2.27 23.85
CA GLU A 357 -12.91 -3.56 23.58
C GLU A 357 -14.33 -3.53 24.17
N HIS A 358 -15.35 -3.74 23.33
CA HIS A 358 -16.75 -3.80 23.74
C HIS A 358 -17.46 -4.90 22.93
N ASP A 359 -18.25 -5.75 23.59
CA ASP A 359 -18.88 -6.93 22.96
C ASP A 359 -17.93 -7.76 22.09
N GLY A 360 -16.68 -7.92 22.52
CA GLY A 360 -15.66 -8.69 21.82
C GLY A 360 -15.23 -8.11 20.46
N ARG A 361 -15.49 -6.82 20.22
CA ARG A 361 -14.99 -6.02 19.09
C ARG A 361 -14.17 -4.83 19.59
N VAL A 362 -13.33 -4.29 18.72
CA VAL A 362 -12.44 -3.16 19.01
C VAL A 362 -12.97 -1.91 18.33
N TYR A 363 -13.28 -0.87 19.11
CA TYR A 363 -13.75 0.41 18.59
C TYR A 363 -12.71 1.50 18.75
N TRP A 364 -12.81 2.52 17.89
CA TRP A 364 -11.96 3.70 17.96
C TRP A 364 -12.10 4.40 19.31
N CYS A 365 -13.31 4.55 19.84
CA CYS A 365 -13.58 5.13 21.15
C CYS A 365 -14.84 4.51 21.76
N ALA A 366 -15.06 4.73 23.06
CA ALA A 366 -16.21 4.18 23.78
C ALA A 366 -17.45 5.07 23.69
N GLU A 367 -17.25 6.34 23.39
CA GLU A 367 -18.31 7.29 23.15
C GLU A 367 -19.12 6.85 21.90
N HIS A 368 -20.44 7.10 21.94
CA HIS A 368 -21.40 6.89 20.84
C HIS A 368 -21.81 5.43 20.53
N ILE A 369 -20.96 4.42 20.80
CA ILE A 369 -21.22 3.03 20.36
C ILE A 369 -22.42 2.33 21.04
N GLU A 370 -22.86 2.78 22.21
CA GLU A 370 -23.98 2.19 22.94
C GLU A 370 -25.36 2.63 22.42
N HIS A 371 -25.43 3.77 21.74
CA HIS A 371 -26.72 4.43 21.42
C HIS A 371 -26.92 4.71 19.93
N ASP A 372 -25.86 4.65 19.11
CA ASP A 372 -25.94 4.85 17.66
C ASP A 372 -25.32 3.68 16.90
N ALA A 373 -26.19 2.93 16.21
CA ALA A 373 -25.78 1.78 15.40
C ALA A 373 -24.83 2.16 14.26
N PHE A 374 -24.94 3.39 13.73
CA PHE A 374 -24.02 3.87 12.70
C PHE A 374 -22.65 4.22 13.28
N ALA A 375 -22.59 4.78 14.49
CA ALA A 375 -21.33 4.93 15.22
C ALA A 375 -20.67 3.57 15.44
N ARG A 376 -21.44 2.58 15.90
CA ARG A 376 -20.92 1.22 16.12
C ARG A 376 -20.32 0.63 14.85
N HIS A 377 -20.92 0.88 13.69
CA HIS A 377 -20.37 0.46 12.41
C HIS A 377 -19.11 1.24 12.00
N VAL A 378 -19.16 2.58 12.02
CA VAL A 378 -18.07 3.46 11.54
C VAL A 378 -16.84 3.42 12.46
N LEU A 379 -17.05 3.28 13.76
CA LEU A 379 -15.99 3.28 14.77
C LEU A 379 -15.39 1.89 14.99
N ASP A 380 -15.93 0.82 14.40
CA ASP A 380 -15.36 -0.53 14.49
C ASP A 380 -14.02 -0.60 13.73
N VAL A 381 -12.96 -0.85 14.48
CA VAL A 381 -11.59 -1.00 13.98
C VAL A 381 -11.01 -2.37 14.27
N THR A 382 -11.85 -3.34 14.66
CA THR A 382 -11.48 -4.75 14.90
C THR A 382 -10.67 -5.29 13.73
N GLU A 383 -11.18 -5.02 12.54
CA GLU A 383 -10.66 -5.36 11.24
C GLU A 383 -9.22 -4.85 10.96
N LEU A 384 -8.82 -3.75 11.61
CA LEU A 384 -7.47 -3.17 11.48
C LEU A 384 -6.41 -3.95 12.27
N GLY A 385 -6.83 -4.87 13.16
CA GLY A 385 -5.96 -5.80 13.87
C GLY A 385 -5.01 -5.12 14.85
N TYR A 386 -5.42 -4.00 15.46
CA TYR A 386 -4.59 -3.33 16.47
C TYR A 386 -4.41 -4.20 17.73
N HIS A 387 -5.44 -4.94 18.13
CA HIS A 387 -5.44 -5.84 19.28
C HIS A 387 -4.54 -7.07 19.14
N THR A 388 -4.12 -7.42 17.92
CA THR A 388 -3.20 -8.56 17.69
C THR A 388 -1.73 -8.14 17.66
N LYS A 389 -1.44 -6.83 17.69
CA LYS A 389 -0.08 -6.32 17.67
C LYS A 389 0.50 -6.31 19.07
N SER A 390 1.76 -6.71 19.19
CA SER A 390 2.56 -6.47 20.39
C SER A 390 3.10 -5.02 20.41
N VAL A 391 3.41 -4.51 21.60
CA VAL A 391 3.81 -3.10 21.81
C VAL A 391 4.98 -2.66 20.92
N GLU A 392 5.97 -3.51 20.66
CA GLU A 392 7.10 -3.22 19.77
C GLU A 392 6.74 -3.10 18.29
N LYS A 393 5.59 -3.66 17.89
CA LYS A 393 5.06 -3.56 16.52
C LYS A 393 4.08 -2.40 16.36
N MET A 394 3.73 -1.70 17.44
CA MET A 394 2.83 -0.55 17.43
C MET A 394 3.59 0.76 17.27
N PHE A 395 3.09 1.64 16.38
CA PHE A 395 3.54 3.02 16.31
C PHE A 395 2.58 3.91 17.12
N LEU A 396 2.86 4.05 18.42
CA LEU A 396 1.97 4.75 19.35
C LEU A 396 2.09 6.26 19.19
N ARG A 397 0.96 6.98 19.26
CA ARG A 397 0.94 8.43 19.35
C ARG A 397 1.60 8.87 20.66
N ASN A 398 2.45 9.88 20.55
CA ASN A 398 3.07 10.55 21.68
C ASN A 398 2.76 12.04 21.52
N ALA A 399 1.78 12.53 22.27
CA ALA A 399 1.38 13.93 22.27
C ALA A 399 2.35 14.73 23.15
N LEU A 400 2.87 15.84 22.63
CA LEU A 400 3.59 16.83 23.43
C LEU A 400 2.57 17.61 24.26
N THR A 401 2.72 17.59 25.58
CA THR A 401 1.82 18.25 26.54
C THR A 401 2.47 19.43 27.25
N GLY A 402 3.80 19.56 27.18
CA GLY A 402 4.52 20.70 27.73
C GLY A 402 5.85 20.94 27.01
N TYR A 403 6.18 22.21 26.84
CA TYR A 403 7.40 22.68 26.20
C TYR A 403 7.92 23.92 26.92
N GLU A 404 9.15 23.86 27.45
CA GLU A 404 9.82 25.02 28.03
C GLU A 404 11.28 25.08 27.58
N GLU A 405 11.75 26.29 27.27
CA GLU A 405 13.16 26.56 26.95
C GLU A 405 13.80 27.41 28.05
N ALA A 406 14.97 26.98 28.55
CA ALA A 406 15.77 27.77 29.49
C ALA A 406 17.27 27.46 29.34
N ASP A 407 18.11 28.49 29.19
CA ASP A 407 19.58 28.39 29.20
C ASP A 407 20.19 27.31 28.28
N GLY A 408 19.61 27.10 27.08
CA GLY A 408 20.06 26.09 26.13
C GLY A 408 19.62 24.65 26.46
N THR A 409 18.77 24.49 27.47
CA THR A 409 18.07 23.25 27.83
C THR A 409 16.61 23.35 27.43
N VAL A 410 16.08 22.25 26.89
CA VAL A 410 14.65 22.12 26.59
C VAL A 410 14.04 21.11 27.56
N ARG A 411 12.95 21.51 28.23
CA ARG A 411 12.10 20.61 29.01
C ARG A 411 10.90 20.23 28.17
N LEU A 412 10.64 18.93 28.11
CA LEU A 412 9.58 18.34 27.31
C LEU A 412 8.76 17.43 28.20
N ALA A 413 7.44 17.59 28.14
CA ALA A 413 6.49 16.66 28.71
C ALA A 413 5.60 16.10 27.59
N GLY A 414 5.22 14.84 27.71
CA GLY A 414 4.31 14.22 26.76
C GLY A 414 3.54 13.05 27.31
N ARG A 415 2.59 12.59 26.50
CA ARG A 415 1.65 11.51 26.83
C ARG A 415 1.56 10.54 25.65
N ILE A 416 1.93 9.29 25.88
CA ILE A 416 1.92 8.20 24.88
C ILE A 416 0.62 7.42 25.04
N THR A 417 -0.15 7.27 23.97
CA THR A 417 -1.39 6.46 23.98
C THR A 417 -1.06 4.99 24.32
N ASN A 418 -1.80 4.40 25.25
CA ASN A 418 -1.70 2.99 25.65
C ASN A 418 -2.95 2.23 25.18
N PRO A 419 -2.99 1.76 23.92
CA PRO A 419 -4.22 1.24 23.38
C PRO A 419 -4.63 -0.07 24.05
N LEU A 420 -5.91 -0.29 24.35
CA LEU A 420 -6.45 -1.51 24.97
C LEU A 420 -5.75 -1.92 26.28
N GLY A 421 -5.04 -0.99 26.94
CA GLY A 421 -4.23 -1.32 28.10
C GLY A 421 -3.07 -2.30 27.82
N VAL A 422 -2.56 -2.37 26.57
CA VAL A 422 -1.49 -3.33 26.20
C VAL A 422 -0.21 -3.20 27.02
N ILE A 423 0.05 -2.04 27.61
CA ILE A 423 1.03 -1.85 28.66
C ILE A 423 0.29 -1.95 29.99
N PRO A 424 0.56 -2.96 30.83
CA PRO A 424 -0.16 -3.14 32.09
C PRO A 424 0.32 -2.13 33.16
N PRO A 425 -0.52 -1.81 34.16
CA PRO A 425 -0.22 -0.79 35.19
C PRO A 425 1.03 -1.07 36.04
N ASP A 426 1.40 -2.33 36.21
CA ASP A 426 2.54 -2.84 36.98
C ASP A 426 3.85 -2.94 36.16
N ALA A 427 3.78 -2.69 34.85
CA ALA A 427 4.94 -2.76 33.98
C ALA A 427 6.07 -1.83 34.44
N ARG A 428 7.31 -2.35 34.46
CA ARG A 428 8.49 -1.50 34.70
C ARG A 428 8.85 -0.75 33.43
N LEU A 429 8.69 0.57 33.48
CA LEU A 429 8.89 1.46 32.34
C LEU A 429 10.23 2.20 32.44
N SER A 430 10.90 2.34 31.31
CA SER A 430 12.02 3.27 31.15
C SER A 430 11.98 3.87 29.75
N ALA A 431 12.47 5.11 29.60
CA ALA A 431 12.45 5.76 28.30
C ALA A 431 13.72 6.58 28.03
N GLN A 432 13.96 6.80 26.74
CA GLN A 432 15.06 7.63 26.26
C GLN A 432 14.59 8.54 25.14
N LEU A 433 14.88 9.84 25.25
CA LEU A 433 14.57 10.83 24.25
C LEU A 433 15.70 10.89 23.21
N GLU A 434 15.37 10.72 21.94
CA GLU A 434 16.32 10.69 20.82
C GLU A 434 16.10 11.88 19.86
N PHE A 435 17.17 12.60 19.56
CA PHE A 435 17.23 13.61 18.50
C PHE A 435 17.94 13.00 17.29
N TYR A 436 17.16 12.64 16.27
CA TYR A 436 17.62 11.87 15.11
C TYR A 436 17.72 12.75 13.85
N ALA A 437 18.92 12.84 13.26
CA ALA A 437 19.14 13.61 12.04
C ALA A 437 18.46 12.97 10.80
N ARG A 438 17.68 13.74 10.03
CA ARG A 438 16.91 13.26 8.84
C ARG A 438 17.75 12.71 7.67
N ARG A 439 19.08 12.80 7.68
CA ARG A 439 19.93 12.53 6.49
C ARG A 439 20.38 11.06 6.39
N PRO A 440 20.03 10.31 5.32
CA PRO A 440 20.44 8.92 5.17
C PRO A 440 21.95 8.77 4.99
N GLY A 441 22.59 7.88 5.78
CA GLY A 441 23.99 7.51 5.63
C GLY A 441 24.97 8.11 6.65
N VAL A 442 24.51 8.99 7.54
CA VAL A 442 25.30 9.53 8.66
C VAL A 442 24.72 8.98 9.97
N ARG A 443 24.98 7.71 10.28
CA ARG A 443 24.50 7.04 11.51
C ARG A 443 25.07 7.64 12.82
N PHE A 444 26.01 8.58 12.76
CA PHE A 444 26.78 9.08 13.90
C PHE A 444 26.29 10.41 14.50
N GLN A 445 25.01 10.78 14.31
CA GLN A 445 24.44 12.04 14.85
C GLN A 445 23.06 11.87 15.50
N THR A 446 22.80 10.74 16.16
CA THR A 446 21.66 10.60 17.07
C THR A 446 22.11 10.98 18.47
N PHE A 447 21.48 11.99 19.05
CA PHE A 447 21.75 12.42 20.43
C PHE A 447 20.67 11.89 21.33
N ARG A 448 21.05 11.46 22.54
CA ARG A 448 20.14 10.78 23.45
C ARG A 448 20.19 11.42 24.82
N PHE A 449 19.01 11.64 25.39
CA PHE A 449 18.84 12.21 26.71
C PHE A 449 17.97 11.26 27.55
N PRO A 450 18.30 11.04 28.83
CA PRO A 450 17.46 10.24 29.71
C PRO A 450 16.11 10.92 29.90
N VAL A 451 15.06 10.13 29.99
CA VAL A 451 13.73 10.60 30.42
C VAL A 451 13.68 10.49 31.94
N ALA A 452 13.37 11.59 32.62
CA ALA A 452 13.47 11.71 34.07
C ALA A 452 12.31 11.00 34.78
N THR A 453 11.11 11.11 34.24
CA THR A 453 9.89 10.49 34.77
C THR A 453 9.16 9.77 33.65
N VAL A 454 8.69 8.55 33.92
CA VAL A 454 7.78 7.79 33.07
C VAL A 454 6.76 7.15 34.00
N ARG A 455 5.47 7.42 33.79
CA ARG A 455 4.39 6.98 34.67
C ARG A 455 3.24 6.40 33.85
N HIS A 456 2.64 5.35 34.36
CA HIS A 456 1.43 4.77 33.81
C HIS A 456 0.20 5.55 34.29
N GLU A 457 -0.70 5.90 33.38
CA GLU A 457 -1.93 6.67 33.62
C GLU A 457 -3.15 5.99 32.98
N GLY A 458 -3.24 4.65 33.09
CA GLY A 458 -4.32 3.86 32.49
C GLY A 458 -4.18 3.78 30.97
N GLU A 459 -4.93 4.63 30.28
CA GLU A 459 -5.01 4.73 28.81
C GLU A 459 -3.81 5.44 28.17
N ALA A 460 -2.86 5.92 28.98
CA ALA A 460 -1.64 6.51 28.47
C ALA A 460 -0.45 6.35 29.40
N ILE A 461 0.73 6.66 28.87
CA ILE A 461 2.00 6.75 29.59
C ILE A 461 2.47 8.21 29.54
N ALA A 462 2.49 8.87 30.70
CA ALA A 462 3.04 10.21 30.83
C ALA A 462 4.55 10.17 31.02
N TRP A 463 5.25 11.17 30.50
CA TRP A 463 6.70 11.26 30.63
C TRP A 463 7.19 12.70 30.62
N GLU A 464 8.32 12.95 31.30
CA GLU A 464 9.01 14.24 31.29
C GLU A 464 10.52 14.04 31.10
N ALA A 465 11.13 14.90 30.28
CA ALA A 465 12.56 14.87 30.00
C ALA A 465 13.14 16.28 29.95
N SER A 466 14.43 16.39 30.31
CA SER A 466 15.22 17.60 30.11
C SER A 466 16.40 17.28 29.20
N ALA A 467 16.58 18.07 28.15
CA ALA A 467 17.64 17.90 27.16
C ALA A 467 18.50 19.17 27.08
N ASP A 468 19.71 19.13 27.61
CA ASP A 468 20.72 20.18 27.44
C ASP A 468 21.28 20.11 26.01
N LEU A 469 20.63 20.83 25.09
CA LEU A 469 20.98 20.83 23.67
C LEU A 469 22.31 21.56 23.44
N ALA A 470 22.62 22.58 24.23
CA ALA A 470 23.88 23.33 24.12
C ALA A 470 25.13 22.46 24.37
N LYS A 471 25.06 21.50 25.30
CA LYS A 471 26.16 20.56 25.57
C LYS A 471 26.04 19.25 24.78
N GLY A 472 24.82 18.72 24.66
CA GLY A 472 24.54 17.40 24.12
C GLY A 472 24.49 17.36 22.60
N LEU A 473 23.94 18.38 21.95
CA LEU A 473 23.77 18.44 20.50
C LEU A 473 25.00 19.10 19.84
N ARG A 474 25.81 18.30 19.12
CA ARG A 474 27.00 18.81 18.40
C ARG A 474 26.91 18.55 16.89
N PRO A 475 26.25 19.44 16.12
CA PRO A 475 26.18 19.34 14.67
C PRO A 475 27.57 19.32 14.03
N LEU A 476 27.76 18.58 12.93
CA LEU A 476 29.02 18.67 12.17
C LEU A 476 29.15 20.01 11.42
N GLY A 477 28.03 20.67 11.09
CA GLY A 477 27.98 21.91 10.31
C GLY A 477 27.99 21.62 8.80
N ILE A 478 27.13 22.31 8.05
CA ILE A 478 26.97 22.35 6.56
C ILE A 478 25.67 21.71 6.02
N VAL A 479 24.78 22.58 5.52
CA VAL A 479 23.49 22.42 4.80
C VAL A 479 22.34 21.78 5.60
N ASP A 480 21.26 22.57 5.80
CA ASP A 480 19.89 22.20 6.22
C ASP A 480 19.77 20.92 7.06
N ALA A 481 20.27 20.97 8.29
CA ALA A 481 20.17 19.86 9.23
C ALA A 481 18.89 20.00 10.07
N VAL A 482 18.04 18.97 10.01
CA VAL A 482 16.84 18.83 10.84
C VAL A 482 16.95 17.56 11.68
N TRP A 483 16.69 17.68 12.98
CA TRP A 483 16.60 16.56 13.92
C TRP A 483 15.14 16.32 14.29
N ASP A 484 14.66 15.11 14.00
CA ASP A 484 13.37 14.66 14.50
C ASP A 484 13.50 14.25 15.97
N VAL A 485 12.50 14.58 16.77
CA VAL A 485 12.44 14.14 18.18
C VAL A 485 11.62 12.86 18.28
N ARG A 486 12.20 11.84 18.92
CA ARG A 486 11.58 10.53 19.12
C ARG A 486 11.77 10.10 20.56
N LEU A 487 10.90 9.22 21.04
CA LEU A 487 11.04 8.60 22.34
C LEU A 487 11.09 7.08 22.17
N GLN A 488 12.13 6.48 22.72
CA GLN A 488 12.28 5.02 22.85
C GLN A 488 11.71 4.61 24.20
N LEU A 489 10.56 3.93 24.20
CA LEU A 489 9.94 3.39 25.40
C LEU A 489 10.34 1.93 25.54
N ALA A 490 10.90 1.56 26.69
CA ALA A 490 11.22 0.19 27.05
C ALA A 490 10.27 -0.29 28.14
N VAL A 491 9.62 -1.42 27.88
CA VAL A 491 8.64 -2.08 28.75
C VAL A 491 9.22 -3.42 29.15
N ALA A 492 9.54 -3.61 30.42
CA ALA A 492 9.98 -4.90 30.94
C ALA A 492 8.77 -5.71 31.41
N GLY A 493 8.67 -6.97 30.95
CA GLY A 493 7.64 -7.90 31.42
C GLY A 493 7.86 -8.35 32.86
N GLU A 494 6.87 -9.03 33.42
CA GLU A 494 6.91 -9.57 34.79
C GLU A 494 7.69 -10.89 34.89
N GLY A 495 8.46 -11.06 35.97
CA GLY A 495 9.19 -12.29 36.31
C GLY A 495 10.70 -12.27 35.99
N GLU A 496 11.48 -13.10 36.71
CA GLU A 496 12.91 -13.31 36.41
C GLU A 496 13.05 -13.94 35.01
N GLY A 497 13.72 -13.24 34.09
CA GLY A 497 13.93 -13.68 32.70
C GLY A 497 12.97 -13.06 31.67
N ALA A 498 12.01 -12.22 32.07
CA ALA A 498 11.09 -11.56 31.15
C ALA A 498 11.80 -10.61 30.17
N LYS A 499 11.50 -10.75 28.88
CA LYS A 499 12.15 -10.00 27.80
C LYS A 499 11.70 -8.54 27.82
N THR A 500 12.65 -7.60 27.86
CA THR A 500 12.34 -6.17 27.66
C THR A 500 11.99 -5.91 26.20
N VAL A 501 10.80 -5.35 25.98
CA VAL A 501 10.27 -4.94 24.70
C VAL A 501 10.54 -3.44 24.50
N ARG A 502 10.80 -3.00 23.26
CA ARG A 502 11.04 -1.59 22.96
C ARG A 502 10.16 -1.11 21.82
N THR A 503 9.55 0.06 21.97
CA THR A 503 8.82 0.76 20.91
C THR A 503 9.34 2.18 20.73
N THR A 504 9.26 2.69 19.50
CA THR A 504 9.70 4.04 19.16
C THR A 504 8.51 4.90 18.76
N THR A 505 8.30 6.01 19.45
CA THR A 505 7.25 6.98 19.14
C THR A 505 7.86 8.31 18.66
N ARG A 506 7.07 9.10 17.91
CA ARG A 506 7.45 10.46 17.50
C ARG A 506 6.56 11.45 18.21
N LEU A 507 7.16 12.53 18.71
CA LEU A 507 6.43 13.58 19.40
C LEU A 507 5.53 14.32 18.41
N THR A 508 4.25 14.36 18.72
CA THR A 508 3.19 15.04 17.96
C THR A 508 2.87 16.33 18.69
N ALA A 509 3.01 17.47 18.02
CA ALA A 509 2.83 18.80 18.60
C ALA A 509 1.76 19.58 17.81
N SER A 510 1.01 20.43 18.52
CA SER A 510 0.10 21.44 17.95
C SER A 510 0.68 22.83 18.24
N GLU A 511 0.43 23.80 17.35
CA GLU A 511 1.33 24.96 17.20
C GLU A 511 1.12 26.23 18.04
N PRO A 512 0.17 26.43 18.98
CA PRO A 512 0.09 27.78 19.56
C PRO A 512 1.24 28.13 20.53
N GLU A 513 1.97 27.15 21.08
CA GLU A 513 2.81 27.37 22.27
C GLU A 513 4.31 27.00 22.14
N LEU A 514 4.79 26.55 20.98
CA LEU A 514 6.24 26.31 20.79
C LEU A 514 7.09 27.59 20.75
N ALA A 515 6.48 28.74 21.02
CA ALA A 515 7.16 30.02 21.01
C ALA A 515 7.98 30.19 22.30
N GLN A 516 9.31 30.11 22.23
CA GLN A 516 10.22 31.29 22.23
C GLN A 516 11.67 30.92 22.61
N GLY A 517 12.63 31.45 21.84
CA GLY A 517 14.05 31.51 22.22
C GLY A 517 15.00 30.98 21.15
N HIS A 518 16.20 31.57 21.06
CA HIS A 518 17.27 31.03 20.22
C HIS A 518 18.10 30.03 21.04
N LEU A 519 18.00 28.72 20.76
CA LEU A 519 18.78 27.70 21.46
C LEU A 519 20.20 27.63 20.87
N PRO A 520 21.25 28.01 21.62
CA PRO A 520 22.62 28.02 21.11
C PRO A 520 23.16 26.59 20.97
N VAL A 521 23.86 26.31 19.87
CA VAL A 521 24.53 25.03 19.62
C VAL A 521 25.98 25.24 19.19
N ARG A 522 26.84 24.26 19.42
CA ARG A 522 28.28 24.35 19.07
C ARG A 522 28.63 23.34 17.97
N PRO A 523 28.74 23.76 16.69
CA PRO A 523 29.17 22.86 15.61
C PRO A 523 30.62 22.43 15.75
N ARG A 524 30.94 21.21 15.28
CA ARG A 524 32.30 20.62 15.39
C ARG A 524 33.32 21.19 14.40
N LEU A 525 32.90 21.66 13.22
CA LEU A 525 33.84 22.05 12.15
C LEU A 525 34.10 23.57 12.12
N THR A 526 33.08 24.44 12.19
CA THR A 526 33.25 25.90 12.36
C THR A 526 32.01 26.56 12.98
N ARG A 527 32.18 27.62 13.80
CA ARG A 527 31.08 28.50 14.28
C ARG A 527 30.54 29.45 13.18
N LEU A 528 31.25 29.56 12.06
CA LEU A 528 30.96 30.48 10.96
C LEU A 528 29.82 30.02 10.03
N VAL A 529 29.09 28.94 10.35
CA VAL A 529 28.09 28.33 9.44
C VAL A 529 26.69 28.29 10.03
N ALA A 530 26.55 28.03 11.33
CA ALA A 530 25.31 28.12 12.10
C ALA A 530 25.64 27.99 13.59
N ASP A 531 24.94 28.72 14.45
CA ASP A 531 25.20 28.78 15.90
C ASP A 531 23.95 28.51 16.75
N ARG A 532 22.79 28.28 16.13
CA ARG A 532 21.52 28.08 16.81
C ARG A 532 20.62 27.03 16.17
N ILE A 533 19.74 26.48 16.98
CA ILE A 533 18.68 25.56 16.55
C ILE A 533 17.33 26.11 16.99
N GLU A 534 16.28 25.90 16.19
CA GLU A 534 14.93 26.39 16.46
C GLU A 534 13.94 25.21 16.38
N PRO A 535 12.95 25.11 17.28
CA PRO A 535 11.89 24.12 17.17
C PRO A 535 11.01 24.40 15.93
N GLU A 536 10.50 23.34 15.31
CA GLU A 536 9.56 23.40 14.21
C GLU A 536 8.66 22.16 14.23
N VAL A 537 7.37 22.37 13.94
CA VAL A 537 6.46 21.27 13.64
C VAL A 537 6.50 20.95 12.15
N SER A 538 6.84 19.71 11.82
CA SER A 538 6.79 19.24 10.43
C SER A 538 5.35 19.23 9.89
N SER A 539 5.18 19.17 8.57
CA SER A 539 3.87 19.03 7.93
C SER A 539 3.07 17.77 8.31
N ARG A 540 3.66 16.86 9.09
CA ARG A 540 2.98 15.69 9.67
C ARG A 540 2.68 15.84 11.17
N GLY A 541 2.77 17.06 11.71
CA GLY A 541 2.51 17.34 13.12
C GLY A 541 3.62 16.91 14.07
N HIS A 542 4.81 16.54 13.59
CA HIS A 542 5.91 16.09 14.47
C HIS A 542 6.86 17.20 14.87
N LEU A 543 7.24 17.24 16.15
CA LEU A 543 8.29 18.12 16.65
C LEU A 543 9.65 17.75 16.05
N SER A 544 10.33 18.77 15.53
CA SER A 544 11.68 18.69 15.05
C SER A 544 12.45 19.96 15.40
N PHE A 545 13.77 19.90 15.28
CA PHE A 545 14.63 21.04 15.51
C PHE A 545 15.48 21.28 14.27
N ARG A 546 15.48 22.51 13.76
CA ARG A 546 16.21 22.92 12.55
C ARG A 546 17.43 23.76 12.91
N LEU A 547 18.58 23.43 12.34
CA LEU A 547 19.78 24.28 12.41
C LEU A 547 19.58 25.55 11.58
N VAL A 548 19.70 26.73 12.20
CA VAL A 548 19.54 28.01 11.51
C VAL A 548 20.89 28.72 11.39
N PRO A 549 21.33 29.08 10.17
CA PRO A 549 22.59 29.78 9.94
C PRO A 549 22.49 31.28 10.26
N ASP A 550 23.63 31.91 10.60
CA ASP A 550 23.73 33.37 10.66
C ASP A 550 23.65 33.97 9.23
N LYS A 551 22.88 35.05 9.05
CA LYS A 551 22.50 35.63 7.74
C LYS A 551 23.71 35.93 6.84
N LYS A 552 24.85 36.33 7.41
CA LYS A 552 26.09 36.67 6.66
C LYS A 552 26.89 35.44 6.19
N ALA A 553 26.76 34.30 6.88
CA ALA A 553 27.48 33.07 6.57
C ALA A 553 26.86 32.28 5.42
N ASN A 554 25.54 32.40 5.24
CA ASN A 554 24.77 31.60 4.28
C ASN A 554 25.15 31.91 2.82
N GLU A 555 25.51 33.16 2.50
CA GLU A 555 26.01 33.57 1.18
C GLU A 555 27.39 32.95 0.84
N LEU A 556 28.25 32.78 1.85
CA LEU A 556 29.60 32.25 1.68
C LEU A 556 29.57 30.72 1.50
N VAL A 557 28.69 30.04 2.23
CA VAL A 557 28.51 28.57 2.18
C VAL A 557 27.83 28.14 0.88
N GLN A 558 26.86 28.90 0.36
CA GLN A 558 26.28 28.62 -0.96
C GLN A 558 27.31 28.72 -2.09
N ARG A 559 28.27 29.66 -2.00
CA ARG A 559 29.40 29.76 -2.95
C ARG A 559 30.41 28.60 -2.80
N GLY A 560 30.69 28.16 -1.58
CA GLY A 560 31.65 27.07 -1.30
C GLY A 560 31.16 25.66 -1.64
N VAL A 561 29.87 25.37 -1.40
CA VAL A 561 29.27 24.03 -1.68
C VAL A 561 29.07 23.79 -3.18
N GLN A 562 28.98 24.86 -3.98
CA GLN A 562 28.97 24.81 -5.45
C GLN A 562 30.39 24.75 -6.07
N GLY A 563 31.44 24.86 -5.26
CA GLY A 563 32.83 24.82 -5.71
C GLY A 563 33.34 23.42 -6.08
N PRO A 564 34.47 23.34 -6.83
CA PRO A 564 35.01 22.10 -7.40
C PRO A 564 35.35 21.02 -6.35
N THR A 565 35.76 21.41 -5.14
CA THR A 565 36.13 20.51 -4.04
C THR A 565 34.94 19.75 -3.44
N GLY A 566 33.77 20.38 -3.32
CA GLY A 566 32.53 19.73 -2.87
C GLY A 566 31.98 18.71 -3.88
N ARG A 567 32.25 18.92 -5.16
CA ARG A 567 31.94 17.97 -6.26
C ARG A 567 32.79 16.71 -6.18
N LEU A 568 34.09 16.84 -5.87
CA LEU A 568 35.03 15.72 -5.80
C LEU A 568 34.74 14.76 -4.62
N ALA A 569 34.44 15.28 -3.43
CA ALA A 569 34.11 14.45 -2.27
C ALA A 569 32.80 13.64 -2.47
N LYS A 570 31.78 14.25 -3.11
CA LYS A 570 30.55 13.55 -3.50
C LYS A 570 30.79 12.45 -4.54
N THR A 571 31.75 12.66 -5.44
CA THR A 571 32.08 11.71 -6.52
C THR A 571 32.87 10.51 -5.97
N GLY A 572 33.82 10.72 -5.06
CA GLY A 572 34.56 9.66 -4.38
C GLY A 572 33.67 8.74 -3.54
N TYR A 573 32.74 9.33 -2.77
CA TYR A 573 31.77 8.56 -2.00
C TYR A 573 30.81 7.76 -2.91
N ARG A 574 30.34 8.35 -4.01
CA ARG A 574 29.51 7.65 -5.01
C ARG A 574 30.27 6.48 -5.67
N LYS A 575 31.54 6.66 -6.01
CA LYS A 575 32.41 5.58 -6.53
C LYS A 575 32.64 4.48 -5.51
N ALA A 576 32.95 4.80 -4.26
CA ALA A 576 33.13 3.79 -3.21
C ALA A 576 31.82 3.02 -2.91
N LYS A 577 30.67 3.71 -2.92
CA LYS A 577 29.35 3.08 -2.77
C LYS A 577 29.00 2.22 -3.99
N ALA A 578 29.32 2.66 -5.20
CA ALA A 578 29.14 1.88 -6.43
C ALA A 578 30.01 0.63 -6.43
N LEU A 579 31.30 0.75 -6.09
CA LEU A 579 32.25 -0.36 -6.01
C LEU A 579 31.85 -1.40 -4.96
N ARG A 580 31.36 -0.95 -3.79
CA ARG A 580 30.86 -1.85 -2.74
C ARG A 580 29.54 -2.53 -3.13
N LYS A 581 28.69 -1.85 -3.91
CA LYS A 581 27.46 -2.41 -4.49
C LYS A 581 27.76 -3.43 -5.60
N GLU A 582 28.82 -3.20 -6.36
CA GLU A 582 29.29 -4.06 -7.44
C GLU A 582 29.94 -5.34 -6.89
N LEU A 583 30.82 -5.23 -5.89
CA LEU A 583 31.43 -6.38 -5.20
C LEU A 583 30.40 -7.25 -4.44
N ALA A 584 29.31 -6.65 -3.96
CA ALA A 584 28.21 -7.37 -3.31
C ALA A 584 27.10 -7.81 -4.29
N SER A 585 27.29 -7.57 -5.60
CA SER A 585 26.28 -7.88 -6.62
C SER A 585 26.06 -9.38 -6.77
N GLY A 586 24.85 -9.76 -7.22
CA GLY A 586 24.51 -11.16 -7.49
C GLY A 586 25.42 -11.78 -8.56
N ASP A 587 25.80 -11.00 -9.58
CA ASP A 587 26.60 -11.49 -10.70
C ASP A 587 28.04 -11.81 -10.29
N THR A 588 28.64 -11.00 -9.41
CA THR A 588 29.98 -11.29 -8.85
C THR A 588 29.95 -12.58 -8.02
N LYS A 589 28.92 -12.78 -7.20
CA LYS A 589 28.79 -14.01 -6.40
C LYS A 589 28.61 -15.25 -7.27
N LEU A 590 27.83 -15.16 -8.35
CA LEU A 590 27.67 -16.24 -9.32
C LEU A 590 28.96 -16.55 -10.05
N ARG A 591 29.74 -15.53 -10.41
CA ARG A 591 31.07 -15.72 -11.01
C ARG A 591 32.00 -16.47 -10.06
N VAL A 592 32.03 -16.10 -8.78
CA VAL A 592 32.80 -16.82 -7.75
C VAL A 592 32.33 -18.27 -7.62
N TYR A 593 31.02 -18.55 -7.71
CA TYR A 593 30.51 -19.91 -7.71
C TYR A 593 31.06 -20.74 -8.87
N HIS A 594 30.94 -20.25 -10.10
CA HIS A 594 31.33 -20.99 -11.31
C HIS A 594 32.84 -21.08 -11.49
N ASP A 595 33.58 -20.01 -11.20
CA ASP A 595 35.03 -19.92 -11.47
C ASP A 595 35.91 -20.44 -10.33
N VAL A 596 35.40 -20.41 -9.08
CA VAL A 596 36.18 -20.75 -7.89
C VAL A 596 35.58 -21.95 -7.16
N PHE A 597 34.36 -21.82 -6.64
CA PHE A 597 33.81 -22.85 -5.74
C PHE A 597 33.53 -24.17 -6.47
N SER A 598 33.04 -24.13 -7.71
CA SER A 598 32.75 -25.32 -8.50
C SER A 598 34.00 -26.12 -8.88
N ARG A 599 35.20 -25.53 -8.74
CA ARG A 599 36.49 -26.20 -8.98
C ARG A 599 37.08 -26.85 -7.72
N LEU A 600 36.53 -26.56 -6.54
CA LEU A 600 36.92 -27.24 -5.30
C LEU A 600 36.41 -28.69 -5.32
N PRO A 601 37.06 -29.65 -4.65
CA PRO A 601 36.55 -31.02 -4.58
C PRO A 601 35.19 -31.08 -3.88
N VAL A 602 34.32 -31.97 -4.37
CA VAL A 602 33.10 -32.37 -3.66
C VAL A 602 33.51 -33.08 -2.37
N LYS A 603 32.93 -32.66 -1.25
CA LYS A 603 33.16 -33.24 0.07
C LYS A 603 32.26 -34.44 0.27
N LYS A 604 32.85 -35.60 0.54
CA LYS A 604 32.09 -36.78 0.93
C LYS A 604 31.37 -36.56 2.26
N GLY A 605 30.10 -36.97 2.33
CA GLY A 605 29.27 -36.79 3.53
C GLY A 605 28.63 -35.39 3.67
N LEU A 606 28.88 -34.43 2.78
CA LEU A 606 28.25 -33.11 2.85
C LEU A 606 26.86 -33.12 2.21
N VAL A 607 25.84 -32.82 3.01
CA VAL A 607 24.43 -32.74 2.58
C VAL A 607 23.88 -31.35 2.83
N VAL A 608 23.33 -30.73 1.78
CA VAL A 608 22.67 -29.42 1.87
C VAL A 608 21.16 -29.64 1.83
N PHE A 609 20.48 -29.11 2.84
CA PHE A 609 19.04 -29.16 3.00
C PHE A 609 18.43 -27.77 2.81
N GLU A 610 17.27 -27.71 2.16
CA GLU A 610 16.49 -26.50 2.00
C GLU A 610 15.00 -26.82 1.95
N SER A 611 14.17 -26.08 2.71
CA SER A 611 12.72 -26.24 2.71
C SER A 611 12.04 -24.89 2.46
N HIS A 612 11.09 -24.86 1.51
CA HIS A 612 10.37 -23.66 1.06
C HIS A 612 11.28 -22.46 0.79
N LEU A 613 12.34 -22.68 0.00
CA LEU A 613 13.34 -21.67 -0.33
C LEU A 613 14.13 -21.14 0.90
N GLY A 614 14.26 -21.97 1.94
CA GLY A 614 14.97 -21.64 3.18
C GLY A 614 14.15 -20.76 4.13
N ARG A 615 12.83 -20.69 3.96
CA ARG A 615 11.99 -19.90 4.87
C ARG A 615 11.72 -20.60 6.20
N GLN A 616 11.86 -21.93 6.24
CA GLN A 616 11.48 -22.73 7.40
C GLN A 616 12.26 -24.04 7.46
N TYR A 617 12.35 -24.60 8.66
CA TYR A 617 12.79 -25.97 8.93
C TYR A 617 11.53 -26.85 9.05
N SER A 618 11.14 -27.49 7.94
CA SER A 618 9.89 -28.25 7.85
C SER A 618 9.92 -29.24 6.68
N ASP A 619 8.82 -29.96 6.50
CA ASP A 619 8.51 -30.74 5.29
C ASP A 619 9.43 -31.95 5.09
N SER A 620 9.43 -32.55 3.90
CA SER A 620 10.17 -33.78 3.62
C SER A 620 11.69 -33.66 3.84
N PRO A 621 12.35 -32.52 3.53
CA PRO A 621 13.77 -32.34 3.88
C PRO A 621 14.07 -32.44 5.38
N LYS A 622 13.17 -31.95 6.25
CA LYS A 622 13.29 -32.09 7.71
C LYS A 622 13.19 -33.56 8.12
N ALA A 623 12.19 -34.27 7.63
CA ALA A 623 11.99 -35.68 7.97
C ALA A 623 13.17 -36.57 7.53
N ILE A 624 13.75 -36.32 6.35
CA ILE A 624 14.97 -37.03 5.91
C ILE A 624 16.13 -36.72 6.85
N TYR A 625 16.35 -35.44 7.18
CA TYR A 625 17.42 -35.03 8.09
C TYR A 625 17.28 -35.68 9.47
N GLU A 626 16.10 -35.64 10.07
CA GLU A 626 15.83 -36.23 11.40
C GLU A 626 16.02 -37.76 11.37
N GLU A 627 15.63 -38.41 10.29
CA GLU A 627 15.81 -39.85 10.12
C GLU A 627 17.28 -40.25 9.96
N MET A 628 18.08 -39.47 9.21
CA MET A 628 19.53 -39.67 9.14
C MET A 628 20.18 -39.54 10.53
N ARG A 629 19.71 -38.61 11.36
CA ARG A 629 20.17 -38.44 12.75
C ARG A 629 19.77 -39.64 13.60
N ARG A 630 18.51 -40.09 13.50
CA ARG A 630 17.97 -41.22 14.25
C ARG A 630 18.73 -42.51 14.00
N GLN A 631 19.15 -42.76 12.76
CA GLN A 631 19.93 -43.95 12.38
C GLN A 631 21.44 -43.85 12.67
N GLY A 632 21.93 -42.73 13.22
CA GLY A 632 23.35 -42.55 13.50
C GLY A 632 24.23 -42.47 12.25
N ILE A 633 23.71 -41.90 11.16
CA ILE A 633 24.50 -41.62 9.95
C ILE A 633 25.54 -40.52 10.26
N GLU A 634 26.80 -40.70 9.87
CA GLU A 634 27.84 -39.68 9.96
C GLU A 634 27.85 -38.77 8.71
N PHE A 635 27.43 -37.52 8.84
CA PHE A 635 27.38 -36.56 7.74
C PHE A 635 27.59 -35.10 8.19
N GLU A 636 28.03 -34.23 7.28
CA GLU A 636 28.13 -32.77 7.47
C GLU A 636 26.81 -32.14 6.99
N ALA A 637 25.98 -31.68 7.92
CA ALA A 637 24.67 -31.09 7.63
C ALA A 637 24.76 -29.57 7.42
N VAL A 638 24.26 -29.09 6.28
CA VAL A 638 24.10 -27.64 6.01
C VAL A 638 22.63 -27.33 5.75
N TRP A 639 22.06 -26.40 6.51
CA TRP A 639 20.71 -25.90 6.30
C TRP A 639 20.72 -24.46 5.78
N ALA A 640 19.97 -24.20 4.71
CA ALA A 640 19.84 -22.86 4.14
C ALA A 640 18.65 -22.10 4.73
N TYR A 641 18.88 -20.85 5.20
CA TYR A 641 17.81 -19.95 5.69
C TYR A 641 17.74 -18.63 4.88
N ALA A 642 16.54 -18.07 4.69
CA ALA A 642 16.33 -16.86 3.91
C ALA A 642 16.53 -15.57 4.74
N ASP A 643 15.68 -15.41 5.77
CA ASP A 643 15.57 -14.18 6.55
C ASP A 643 16.11 -14.33 7.98
N SER A 644 15.65 -15.36 8.71
CA SER A 644 16.03 -15.65 10.09
C SER A 644 16.48 -17.11 10.26
N PRO A 645 17.53 -17.39 11.05
CA PRO A 645 17.91 -18.75 11.41
C PRO A 645 17.06 -19.33 12.57
N GLN A 646 16.13 -18.56 13.14
CA GLN A 646 15.30 -19.02 14.26
C GLN A 646 14.44 -20.22 13.86
N GLY A 647 14.41 -21.26 14.71
CA GLY A 647 13.64 -22.49 14.49
C GLY A 647 14.37 -23.57 13.66
N PHE A 648 15.58 -23.30 13.18
CA PHE A 648 16.43 -24.29 12.54
C PHE A 648 17.27 -25.07 13.58
N PRO A 649 17.72 -26.31 13.26
CA PRO A 649 18.48 -27.15 14.17
C PRO A 649 19.82 -26.52 14.55
N GLU A 650 20.15 -26.55 15.85
CA GLU A 650 21.38 -25.97 16.40
C GLU A 650 22.64 -26.79 16.08
N ASP A 651 22.47 -28.10 15.83
CA ASP A 651 23.53 -29.04 15.50
C ASP A 651 23.89 -29.07 14.01
N ALA A 652 23.20 -28.29 13.17
CA ALA A 652 23.52 -28.14 11.75
C ALA A 652 24.22 -26.80 11.44
N THR A 653 25.03 -26.78 10.37
CA THR A 653 25.62 -25.53 9.90
C THR A 653 24.57 -24.69 9.17
N LEU A 654 24.21 -23.54 9.74
CA LEU A 654 23.20 -22.64 9.16
C LEU A 654 23.85 -21.61 8.22
N VAL A 655 23.42 -21.60 6.96
CA VAL A 655 23.91 -20.65 5.95
C VAL A 655 22.78 -19.80 5.38
N ARG A 656 23.01 -18.48 5.27
CA ARG A 656 22.01 -17.60 4.66
C ARG A 656 21.95 -17.83 3.14
N ARG A 657 20.77 -18.01 2.57
CA ARG A 657 20.54 -18.14 1.12
C ARG A 657 21.22 -16.98 0.38
N TRP A 658 21.88 -17.26 -0.73
CA TRP A 658 22.66 -16.31 -1.55
C TRP A 658 23.88 -15.67 -0.87
N SER A 659 24.31 -16.17 0.28
CA SER A 659 25.62 -15.85 0.86
C SER A 659 26.75 -16.64 0.16
N LEU A 660 27.99 -16.18 0.31
CA LEU A 660 29.15 -16.95 -0.19
C LEU A 660 29.27 -18.34 0.48
N PRO A 661 29.03 -18.50 1.80
CA PRO A 661 28.93 -19.82 2.43
C PRO A 661 27.87 -20.73 1.80
N TYR A 662 26.69 -20.21 1.47
CA TYR A 662 25.63 -20.98 0.79
C TYR A 662 26.08 -21.46 -0.59
N LEU A 663 26.64 -20.57 -1.40
CA LEU A 663 27.15 -20.92 -2.73
C LEU A 663 28.29 -21.93 -2.67
N ARG A 664 29.19 -21.79 -1.70
CA ARG A 664 30.27 -22.75 -1.47
C ARG A 664 29.74 -24.12 -1.03
N ALA A 665 28.76 -24.16 -0.13
CA ALA A 665 28.16 -25.40 0.33
C ALA A 665 27.51 -26.15 -0.85
N LEU A 666 26.72 -25.47 -1.67
CA LEU A 666 26.12 -26.08 -2.87
C LEU A 666 27.17 -26.63 -3.84
N ALA A 667 28.26 -25.89 -4.09
CA ALA A 667 29.31 -26.31 -5.01
C ALA A 667 30.09 -27.56 -4.56
N GLN A 668 30.20 -27.77 -3.24
CA GLN A 668 30.99 -28.85 -2.65
C GLN A 668 30.13 -30.01 -2.11
N ALA A 669 28.81 -29.89 -2.12
CA ALA A 669 27.92 -30.90 -1.55
C ALA A 669 27.89 -32.17 -2.39
N GLU A 670 27.89 -33.31 -1.71
CA GLU A 670 27.62 -34.60 -2.35
C GLU A 670 26.13 -34.81 -2.57
N TYR A 671 25.29 -34.29 -1.67
CA TYR A 671 23.84 -34.38 -1.77
C TYR A 671 23.15 -33.02 -1.64
N TRP A 672 22.18 -32.79 -2.53
CA TRP A 672 21.22 -31.70 -2.46
C TRP A 672 19.84 -32.28 -2.14
N VAL A 673 19.18 -31.77 -1.10
CA VAL A 673 17.84 -32.21 -0.67
C VAL A 673 16.93 -31.00 -0.51
N ASP A 674 15.90 -30.89 -1.34
CA ASP A 674 14.94 -29.79 -1.25
C ASP A 674 13.52 -30.17 -1.72
N ASN A 675 12.56 -29.25 -1.59
CA ASN A 675 11.14 -29.46 -1.89
C ASN A 675 10.49 -28.47 -2.89
N GLN A 676 11.24 -27.51 -3.44
CA GLN A 676 10.73 -26.46 -4.32
C GLN A 676 11.61 -26.26 -5.57
N SER A 677 12.90 -26.05 -5.38
CA SER A 677 14.06 -26.13 -6.30
C SER A 677 15.16 -25.18 -5.85
N TYR A 678 16.42 -25.61 -5.92
CA TYR A 678 17.57 -24.71 -5.77
C TYR A 678 17.66 -23.69 -6.93
N PRO A 679 18.28 -22.51 -6.71
CA PRO A 679 18.33 -21.45 -7.70
C PRO A 679 18.87 -21.89 -9.07
N LEU A 680 18.21 -21.42 -10.14
CA LEU A 680 18.54 -21.82 -11.52
C LEU A 680 19.93 -21.38 -11.98
N LYS A 681 20.41 -20.26 -11.44
CA LYS A 681 21.71 -19.67 -11.79
C LYS A 681 22.91 -20.48 -11.27
N VAL A 682 22.65 -21.50 -10.46
CA VAL A 682 23.65 -22.37 -9.82
C VAL A 682 23.65 -23.72 -10.54
N ALA A 683 24.77 -24.05 -11.18
CA ALA A 683 24.92 -25.32 -11.90
C ALA A 683 25.16 -26.47 -10.91
N LYS A 684 24.41 -27.57 -11.06
CA LYS A 684 24.65 -28.82 -10.32
C LYS A 684 25.88 -29.51 -10.88
N ARG A 685 26.73 -30.05 -10.00
CA ARG A 685 27.86 -30.87 -10.40
C ARG A 685 27.44 -32.30 -10.77
N PRO A 686 28.13 -32.96 -11.72
CA PRO A 686 27.86 -34.36 -12.03
C PRO A 686 28.03 -35.30 -10.83
N GLU A 687 28.93 -34.98 -9.91
CA GLU A 687 29.21 -35.79 -8.71
C GLU A 687 28.22 -35.54 -7.56
N THR A 688 27.35 -34.54 -7.68
CA THR A 688 26.32 -34.23 -6.69
C THR A 688 25.02 -34.95 -7.05
N THR A 689 24.46 -35.68 -6.09
CA THR A 689 23.14 -36.31 -6.21
C THR A 689 22.06 -35.37 -5.67
N TYR A 690 21.08 -35.05 -6.51
CA TYR A 690 19.97 -34.16 -6.17
C TYR A 690 18.68 -34.95 -5.98
N ILE A 691 18.23 -34.99 -4.73
CA ILE A 691 16.97 -35.58 -4.28
C ILE A 691 15.93 -34.46 -4.15
N GLN A 692 15.03 -34.38 -5.12
CA GLN A 692 13.89 -33.47 -5.12
C GLN A 692 12.68 -34.15 -4.48
N THR A 693 12.24 -33.62 -3.34
CA THR A 693 11.12 -34.18 -2.59
C THR A 693 9.77 -33.65 -3.06
N TRP A 694 9.75 -32.49 -3.73
CA TRP A 694 8.53 -31.75 -4.03
C TRP A 694 7.68 -31.48 -2.77
N HIS A 695 6.48 -30.90 -2.91
CA HIS A 695 5.73 -30.37 -1.77
C HIS A 695 4.23 -30.68 -1.81
N GLY A 696 3.79 -31.66 -2.61
CA GLY A 696 2.40 -32.11 -2.65
C GLY A 696 1.98 -32.73 -3.98
N SER A 697 0.99 -33.62 -3.94
CA SER A 697 0.36 -34.17 -5.15
C SER A 697 -0.37 -33.10 -5.95
N ALA A 698 -0.42 -33.30 -7.26
CA ALA A 698 -1.08 -32.35 -8.15
C ALA A 698 -2.60 -32.54 -8.20
N LEU A 699 -3.33 -31.56 -7.66
CA LEU A 699 -4.71 -31.30 -8.07
C LEU A 699 -4.75 -30.38 -9.31
N LYS A 700 -3.99 -29.28 -9.26
CA LYS A 700 -3.92 -28.25 -10.30
C LYS A 700 -2.92 -28.65 -11.37
N ARG A 701 -3.11 -28.20 -12.61
CA ARG A 701 -2.11 -28.39 -13.68
C ARG A 701 -0.84 -27.63 -13.36
N MET A 702 0.31 -28.29 -13.55
CA MET A 702 1.63 -27.78 -13.19
C MET A 702 2.61 -27.92 -14.35
N GLY A 703 3.71 -27.17 -14.31
CA GLY A 703 4.81 -27.34 -15.26
C GLY A 703 4.39 -27.11 -16.71
N PHE A 704 4.81 -27.99 -17.61
CA PHE A 704 4.51 -27.87 -19.04
C PHE A 704 3.04 -28.13 -19.39
N ASP A 705 2.20 -28.56 -18.45
CA ASP A 705 0.75 -28.68 -18.68
C ASP A 705 0.01 -27.35 -18.54
N GLU A 706 0.63 -26.33 -17.94
CA GLU A 706 0.05 -24.99 -17.78
C GLU A 706 -0.07 -24.26 -19.13
N PRO A 707 -1.17 -23.52 -19.38
CA PRO A 707 -1.36 -22.76 -20.61
C PRO A 707 -0.21 -21.77 -20.88
N GLU A 708 0.28 -21.09 -19.85
CA GLU A 708 1.38 -20.13 -19.97
C GLU A 708 2.66 -20.77 -20.53
N TRP A 709 3.04 -21.94 -20.01
CA TRP A 709 4.22 -22.67 -20.49
C TRP A 709 4.06 -23.22 -21.91
N LYS A 710 2.83 -23.53 -22.32
CA LYS A 710 2.52 -23.93 -23.72
C LYS A 710 2.63 -22.77 -24.70
N LEU A 711 2.40 -21.54 -24.24
CA LEU A 711 2.56 -20.30 -25.03
C LEU A 711 4.02 -19.83 -25.11
N LYS A 712 4.90 -20.30 -24.22
CA LYS A 712 6.34 -19.99 -24.23
C LYS A 712 7.05 -20.59 -25.43
N SER A 713 8.09 -19.89 -25.89
CA SER A 713 8.93 -20.35 -27.01
C SER A 713 9.61 -21.69 -26.69
N ARG A 714 10.02 -22.43 -27.73
CA ARG A 714 10.76 -23.69 -27.55
C ARG A 714 12.08 -23.50 -26.79
N GLU A 715 12.71 -22.34 -26.94
CA GLU A 715 13.95 -22.00 -26.22
C GLU A 715 13.70 -21.82 -24.73
N GLU A 716 12.68 -21.03 -24.35
CA GLU A 716 12.28 -20.85 -22.94
C GLU A 716 11.87 -22.19 -22.30
N GLN A 717 11.12 -23.03 -23.03
CA GLN A 717 10.78 -24.37 -22.55
C GLN A 717 12.00 -25.27 -22.39
N ALA A 718 12.98 -25.19 -23.29
CA ALA A 718 14.23 -25.95 -23.19
C ALA A 718 15.09 -25.47 -22.00
N GLU A 719 15.10 -24.17 -21.70
CA GLU A 719 15.76 -23.64 -20.51
C GLU A 719 15.14 -24.15 -19.21
N GLN A 720 13.80 -24.19 -19.15
CA GLN A 720 13.09 -24.79 -18.03
C GLN A 720 13.33 -26.30 -17.95
N GLN A 721 13.40 -27.01 -19.07
CA GLN A 721 13.72 -28.45 -19.07
C GLN A 721 15.12 -28.70 -18.48
N ARG A 722 16.13 -27.90 -18.85
CA ARG A 722 17.48 -27.98 -18.27
C ARG A 722 17.50 -27.82 -16.74
N THR A 723 16.53 -27.09 -16.19
CA THR A 723 16.36 -26.96 -14.74
C THR A 723 15.90 -28.26 -14.09
N LEU A 724 14.90 -28.91 -14.70
CA LEU A 724 14.28 -30.14 -14.22
C LEU A 724 15.21 -31.34 -14.41
N ASP A 725 16.01 -31.35 -15.48
CA ASP A 725 17.02 -32.37 -15.77
C ASP A 725 18.14 -32.45 -14.71
N ARG A 726 18.20 -31.48 -13.77
CA ARG A 726 19.10 -31.54 -12.62
C ARG A 726 18.68 -32.55 -11.57
N PHE A 727 17.41 -32.99 -11.56
CA PHE A 727 16.92 -33.93 -10.56
C PHE A 727 17.42 -35.34 -10.87
N ASP A 728 18.22 -35.91 -9.97
CA ASP A 728 18.64 -37.31 -10.08
C ASP A 728 17.59 -38.26 -9.50
N ARG A 729 16.89 -37.79 -8.46
CA ARG A 729 15.77 -38.48 -7.82
C ARG A 729 14.63 -37.51 -7.55
N PHE A 730 13.41 -37.93 -7.87
CA PHE A 730 12.19 -37.17 -7.65
C PHE A 730 11.16 -38.05 -6.94
N LEU A 731 10.72 -37.64 -5.76
CA LEU A 731 9.78 -38.44 -4.96
C LEU A 731 8.38 -38.46 -5.59
N ILE A 732 7.79 -39.65 -5.56
CA ILE A 732 6.44 -39.94 -6.05
C ILE A 732 5.70 -40.69 -4.96
N ARG A 733 4.45 -40.28 -4.69
CA ARG A 733 3.61 -40.90 -3.67
C ARG A 733 2.49 -41.80 -4.19
N SER A 734 2.15 -41.70 -5.46
CA SER A 734 1.16 -42.58 -6.11
C SER A 734 1.33 -42.58 -7.62
N GLU A 735 0.72 -43.56 -8.28
CA GLU A 735 0.65 -43.57 -9.75
C GLU A 735 -0.12 -42.37 -10.34
N HIS A 736 -0.93 -41.67 -9.54
CA HIS A 736 -1.49 -40.37 -9.93
C HIS A 736 -0.41 -39.33 -10.21
N ASP A 737 0.61 -39.23 -9.35
CA ASP A 737 1.72 -38.29 -9.51
C ASP A 737 2.59 -38.62 -10.73
N VAL A 738 2.70 -39.91 -11.09
CA VAL A 738 3.37 -40.35 -12.32
C VAL A 738 2.61 -39.83 -13.55
N ARG A 739 1.28 -40.00 -13.57
CA ARG A 739 0.43 -39.55 -14.69
C ARG A 739 0.29 -38.04 -14.78
N THR A 740 0.51 -37.32 -13.68
CA THR A 740 0.36 -35.86 -13.57
C THR A 740 1.70 -35.17 -13.43
N LEU A 741 2.23 -34.98 -12.21
CA LEU A 741 3.47 -34.24 -11.92
C LEU A 741 4.66 -34.68 -12.77
N ALA A 742 4.97 -35.98 -12.81
CA ALA A 742 6.13 -36.48 -13.54
C ALA A 742 6.00 -36.22 -15.05
N ARG A 743 4.80 -36.44 -15.61
CA ARG A 743 4.49 -36.11 -16.99
C ARG A 743 4.58 -34.60 -17.27
N ALA A 744 4.01 -33.77 -16.40
CA ALA A 744 4.01 -32.31 -16.51
C ALA A 744 5.42 -31.72 -16.49
N PHE A 745 6.32 -32.33 -15.72
CA PHE A 745 7.74 -31.96 -15.68
C PHE A 745 8.62 -32.75 -16.65
N ARG A 746 8.02 -33.63 -17.47
CA ARG A 746 8.70 -34.50 -18.45
C ARG A 746 9.85 -35.30 -17.82
N LEU A 747 9.66 -35.73 -16.56
CA LEU A 747 10.64 -36.52 -15.83
C LEU A 747 10.74 -37.92 -16.44
N GLN A 748 11.93 -38.50 -16.36
CA GLN A 748 12.20 -39.84 -16.86
C GLN A 748 11.92 -40.88 -15.78
N GLU A 749 11.50 -42.08 -16.19
CA GLU A 749 11.18 -43.17 -15.28
C GLU A 749 12.30 -43.47 -14.27
N ARG A 750 13.56 -43.44 -14.73
CA ARG A 750 14.75 -43.65 -13.88
C ARG A 750 14.95 -42.61 -12.79
N THR A 751 14.33 -41.45 -12.91
CA THR A 751 14.40 -40.35 -11.93
C THR A 751 13.36 -40.52 -10.83
N LEU A 752 12.28 -41.25 -11.11
CA LEU A 752 11.15 -41.39 -10.17
C LEU A 752 11.51 -42.31 -9.01
N LEU A 753 11.17 -41.88 -7.79
CA LEU A 753 11.35 -42.63 -6.57
C LEU A 753 9.99 -42.83 -5.87
N ARG A 754 9.42 -44.03 -6.01
CA ARG A 754 8.10 -44.41 -5.49
C ARG A 754 8.20 -44.84 -4.02
N VAL A 755 8.29 -43.86 -3.14
CA VAL A 755 8.51 -44.09 -1.69
C VAL A 755 7.52 -43.33 -0.80
N GLY A 756 6.62 -42.52 -1.37
CA GLY A 756 5.81 -41.60 -0.58
C GLY A 756 6.57 -40.33 -0.20
N TYR A 757 5.98 -39.50 0.65
CA TYR A 757 6.64 -38.31 1.18
C TYR A 757 7.12 -38.51 2.62
N PRO A 758 8.41 -38.25 2.92
CA PRO A 758 8.95 -38.30 4.27
C PRO A 758 8.16 -37.50 5.31
N ARG A 759 7.59 -36.35 4.94
CA ARG A 759 6.76 -35.55 5.86
C ARG A 759 5.47 -36.27 6.29
N ASN A 760 5.00 -37.24 5.50
CA ASN A 760 3.76 -37.97 5.74
C ASN A 760 3.98 -39.19 6.63
N ASP A 761 5.23 -39.61 6.89
CA ASP A 761 5.52 -40.75 7.76
C ASP A 761 4.91 -40.57 9.15
N ALA A 762 5.00 -39.36 9.70
CA ALA A 762 4.41 -39.02 10.99
C ALA A 762 2.88 -39.14 11.01
N LEU A 763 2.19 -38.91 9.89
CA LEU A 763 0.73 -39.02 9.77
C LEU A 763 0.30 -40.48 9.78
N VAL A 764 0.98 -41.33 8.99
CA VAL A 764 0.72 -42.78 8.94
C VAL A 764 0.98 -43.40 10.32
N GLN A 765 2.10 -43.04 10.95
CA GLN A 765 2.43 -43.53 12.29
C GLN A 765 1.45 -43.03 13.35
N ALA A 766 0.93 -41.80 13.23
CA ALA A 766 -0.09 -41.28 14.14
C ALA A 766 -1.39 -42.09 14.03
N LYS A 767 -1.84 -42.39 12.80
CA LYS A 767 -3.00 -43.26 12.56
C LYS A 767 -2.79 -44.66 13.17
N GLN A 768 -1.65 -45.29 12.90
CA GLN A 768 -1.33 -46.63 13.43
C GLN A 768 -1.31 -46.65 14.97
N ARG A 769 -0.77 -45.61 15.60
CA ARG A 769 -0.80 -45.47 17.07
C ARG A 769 -2.23 -45.34 17.59
N GLU A 770 -3.06 -44.50 16.98
CA GLU A 770 -4.48 -44.36 17.35
C GLU A 770 -5.24 -45.68 17.24
N GLU A 771 -5.03 -46.43 16.15
CA GLU A 771 -5.66 -47.74 15.94
C GLU A 771 -5.21 -48.76 16.99
N ALA A 772 -3.94 -48.74 17.38
CA ALA A 772 -3.37 -49.65 18.37
C ALA A 772 -3.83 -49.33 19.81
N THR A 773 -3.95 -48.05 20.18
CA THR A 773 -4.29 -47.64 21.55
C THR A 773 -5.79 -47.40 21.74
N GLY A 774 -6.54 -47.17 20.66
CA GLY A 774 -7.92 -46.68 20.70
C GLY A 774 -8.05 -45.25 21.22
N GLN A 775 -6.94 -44.53 21.41
CA GLN A 775 -6.90 -43.19 21.99
C GLN A 775 -6.05 -42.24 21.15
N ARG A 776 -6.51 -41.00 21.04
CA ARG A 776 -5.81 -39.91 20.36
C ARG A 776 -4.90 -39.19 21.35
N GLU A 777 -3.60 -39.27 21.13
CA GLU A 777 -2.64 -38.44 21.89
C GLU A 777 -2.72 -36.99 21.41
N ARG A 778 -3.23 -36.11 22.28
CA ARG A 778 -3.14 -34.66 22.10
C ARG A 778 -1.71 -34.26 22.43
N GLY A 779 -0.86 -34.18 21.41
CA GLY A 779 0.57 -33.82 21.59
C GLY A 779 0.76 -32.43 22.23
N ALA A 780 2.01 -32.09 22.56
CA ALA A 780 2.37 -30.83 23.24
C ALA A 780 1.83 -29.55 22.56
N LEU A 781 1.54 -29.64 21.25
CA LEU A 781 1.01 -28.54 20.45
C LEU A 781 -0.42 -28.11 20.87
N ALA A 782 -1.26 -29.02 21.36
CA ALA A 782 -2.58 -28.66 21.89
C ALA A 782 -2.46 -27.76 23.13
N ALA A 783 -1.55 -28.12 24.03
CA ALA A 783 -1.25 -27.34 25.24
C ALA A 783 -0.61 -25.99 24.90
N GLU A 784 0.28 -25.94 23.89
CA GLU A 784 0.85 -24.68 23.38
C GLU A 784 -0.23 -23.70 22.89
N PHE A 785 -1.28 -24.21 22.25
CA PHE A 785 -2.41 -23.41 21.79
C PHE A 785 -3.52 -23.21 22.85
N GLY A 786 -3.36 -23.75 24.07
CA GLY A 786 -4.34 -23.61 25.14
C GLY A 786 -5.68 -24.29 24.85
N ILE A 787 -5.68 -25.36 24.05
CA ILE A 787 -6.89 -26.08 23.64
C ILE A 787 -7.35 -26.99 24.78
N PRO A 788 -8.60 -26.89 25.27
CA PRO A 788 -9.11 -27.79 26.31
C PRO A 788 -9.17 -29.25 25.84
N GLU A 789 -8.91 -30.20 26.74
CA GLU A 789 -8.83 -31.64 26.42
C GLU A 789 -10.16 -32.22 25.93
N ASP A 790 -11.29 -31.64 26.34
CA ASP A 790 -12.65 -32.06 25.97
C ASP A 790 -13.09 -31.57 24.58
N LYS A 791 -12.34 -30.65 23.96
CA LYS A 791 -12.70 -30.05 22.68
C LYS A 791 -12.13 -30.84 21.51
N GLN A 792 -12.93 -30.98 20.45
CA GLN A 792 -12.45 -31.44 19.16
C GLN A 792 -11.83 -30.26 18.38
N ILE A 793 -10.84 -30.53 17.55
CA ILE A 793 -10.04 -29.55 16.83
C ILE A 793 -10.37 -29.65 15.35
N LEU A 794 -10.88 -28.56 14.77
CA LEU A 794 -11.06 -28.45 13.32
C LEU A 794 -9.94 -27.60 12.75
N LEU A 795 -9.39 -27.99 11.60
CA LEU A 795 -8.38 -27.20 10.88
C LEU A 795 -9.01 -26.63 9.62
N TYR A 796 -9.08 -25.32 9.48
CA TYR A 796 -9.41 -24.65 8.24
C TYR A 796 -8.15 -24.25 7.47
N ALA A 797 -7.91 -24.88 6.33
CA ALA A 797 -6.71 -24.66 5.50
C ALA A 797 -7.09 -24.45 4.02
N PRO A 798 -7.57 -23.23 3.65
CA PRO A 798 -7.96 -22.91 2.29
C PRO A 798 -6.76 -22.63 1.38
N THR A 799 -6.98 -22.71 0.07
CA THR A 799 -5.99 -22.31 -0.93
C THR A 799 -5.84 -20.79 -1.00
N PHE A 800 -4.64 -20.34 -1.38
CA PHE A 800 -4.35 -18.91 -1.55
C PHE A 800 -5.23 -18.28 -2.65
N ARG A 801 -5.72 -17.07 -2.40
CA ARG A 801 -6.45 -16.22 -3.36
C ARG A 801 -5.70 -14.90 -3.55
N GLN A 802 -5.65 -14.40 -4.78
CA GLN A 802 -5.02 -13.11 -5.11
C GLN A 802 -6.09 -12.09 -5.52
N ARG A 803 -6.99 -11.72 -4.60
CA ARG A 803 -7.99 -10.67 -4.87
C ARG A 803 -7.49 -9.28 -4.45
N GLY A 804 -7.55 -8.33 -5.39
CA GLY A 804 -7.56 -6.88 -5.11
C GLY A 804 -6.30 -6.22 -4.55
N GLY A 805 -5.12 -6.86 -4.58
CA GLY A 805 -3.89 -6.26 -4.05
C GLY A 805 -3.87 -6.00 -2.54
N LYS A 806 -4.93 -6.38 -1.82
CA LYS A 806 -5.03 -6.35 -0.37
C LYS A 806 -4.26 -7.55 0.20
N ARG A 807 -3.40 -7.34 1.20
CA ARG A 807 -2.67 -8.40 1.92
C ARG A 807 -3.52 -9.13 2.98
N ARG A 808 -4.82 -8.84 3.02
CA ARG A 808 -5.73 -9.24 4.09
C ARG A 808 -6.63 -10.37 3.58
N PHE A 809 -6.76 -11.43 4.38
CA PHE A 809 -7.63 -12.56 4.08
C PHE A 809 -8.88 -12.45 4.93
N GLU A 810 -10.00 -12.24 4.26
CA GLU A 810 -11.33 -12.30 4.86
C GLU A 810 -11.80 -13.76 4.82
N LEU A 811 -12.34 -14.22 5.94
CA LEU A 811 -12.89 -15.56 6.04
C LEU A 811 -14.23 -15.60 5.28
N PRO A 812 -14.49 -16.64 4.48
CA PRO A 812 -15.71 -16.74 3.67
C PRO A 812 -16.96 -17.14 4.47
N PHE A 813 -16.91 -17.01 5.79
CA PHE A 813 -17.99 -17.29 6.74
C PHE A 813 -17.79 -16.44 7.99
N ASP A 814 -18.87 -16.22 8.73
CA ASP A 814 -18.84 -15.48 9.98
C ASP A 814 -18.19 -16.29 11.11
N VAL A 815 -17.04 -15.81 11.59
CA VAL A 815 -16.27 -16.45 12.66
C VAL A 815 -16.95 -16.36 14.03
N GLU A 816 -17.70 -15.30 14.30
CA GLU A 816 -18.44 -15.15 15.56
C GLU A 816 -19.61 -16.13 15.56
N ARG A 817 -20.37 -16.19 14.46
CA ARG A 817 -21.44 -17.18 14.29
C ARG A 817 -20.93 -18.62 14.40
N PHE A 818 -19.77 -18.93 13.81
CA PHE A 818 -19.11 -20.23 13.99
C PHE A 818 -18.79 -20.48 15.48
N ALA A 819 -18.13 -19.52 16.14
CA ALA A 819 -17.73 -19.67 17.53
C ALA A 819 -18.92 -19.83 18.48
N ASP A 820 -20.04 -19.18 18.22
CA ASP A 820 -21.26 -19.27 19.01
C ASP A 820 -22.02 -20.57 18.77
N THR A 821 -22.02 -21.07 17.53
CA THR A 821 -22.70 -22.34 17.19
C THR A 821 -21.90 -23.56 17.63
N PHE A 822 -20.57 -23.47 17.55
CA PHE A 822 -19.68 -24.63 17.65
C PHE A 822 -18.63 -24.56 18.74
N GLY A 823 -18.36 -23.40 19.34
CA GLY A 823 -17.28 -23.21 20.33
C GLY A 823 -17.40 -24.07 21.59
N ASP A 824 -18.61 -24.56 21.89
CA ASP A 824 -18.85 -25.51 22.97
C ASP A 824 -18.34 -26.92 22.66
N ARG A 825 -18.09 -27.25 21.39
CA ARG A 825 -17.61 -28.58 20.94
C ARG A 825 -16.27 -28.52 20.22
N TYR A 826 -16.03 -27.47 19.45
CA TYR A 826 -14.91 -27.34 18.52
C TYR A 826 -14.03 -26.14 18.83
N VAL A 827 -12.72 -26.32 18.66
CA VAL A 827 -11.75 -25.24 18.44
C VAL A 827 -11.34 -25.25 16.98
N LEU A 828 -11.48 -24.10 16.29
CA LEU A 828 -11.11 -23.96 14.88
C LEU A 828 -9.71 -23.34 14.74
N LEU A 829 -8.78 -24.10 14.20
CA LEU A 829 -7.47 -23.61 13.79
C LEU A 829 -7.57 -23.03 12.38
N VAL A 830 -7.28 -21.74 12.21
CA VAL A 830 -7.28 -21.08 10.90
C VAL A 830 -5.85 -21.00 10.37
N ARG A 831 -5.60 -21.68 9.26
CA ARG A 831 -4.30 -21.73 8.58
C ARG A 831 -4.43 -21.12 7.18
N SER A 832 -4.33 -19.80 7.09
CA SER A 832 -4.29 -19.13 5.79
C SER A 832 -2.90 -19.23 5.15
N HIS A 833 -2.78 -18.79 3.90
CA HIS A 833 -1.46 -18.71 3.24
C HIS A 833 -0.56 -17.69 3.94
N TYR A 834 0.74 -17.95 4.06
CA TYR A 834 1.70 -17.09 4.80
C TYR A 834 1.82 -15.64 4.28
N LEU A 835 1.28 -15.31 3.09
CA LEU A 835 1.21 -13.94 2.57
C LEU A 835 -0.01 -13.16 3.08
N ASN A 836 -0.97 -13.88 3.66
CA ASN A 836 -2.19 -13.34 4.20
C ASN A 836 -2.00 -13.00 5.68
N HIS A 837 -2.69 -11.95 6.11
CA HIS A 837 -2.85 -11.64 7.52
C HIS A 837 -4.31 -11.92 7.90
N VAL A 838 -4.51 -12.81 8.87
CA VAL A 838 -5.82 -13.09 9.47
C VAL A 838 -5.99 -12.16 10.67
N VAL A 839 -7.15 -11.54 10.79
CA VAL A 839 -7.52 -10.74 11.97
C VAL A 839 -8.79 -11.36 12.53
N LEU A 840 -8.71 -11.91 13.74
CA LEU A 840 -9.86 -12.51 14.42
C LEU A 840 -10.41 -11.53 15.46
N PRO A 841 -11.73 -11.35 15.59
CA PRO A 841 -12.34 -10.56 16.66
C PRO A 841 -11.96 -11.08 18.06
N PRO A 842 -11.81 -10.21 19.07
CA PRO A 842 -11.62 -10.65 20.46
C PRO A 842 -12.69 -11.64 20.97
N SER A 843 -13.94 -11.52 20.50
CA SER A 843 -15.07 -12.40 20.88
C SER A 843 -14.78 -13.89 20.66
N VAL A 844 -13.99 -14.25 19.64
CA VAL A 844 -13.73 -15.66 19.29
C VAL A 844 -12.49 -16.25 19.97
N ARG A 845 -11.81 -15.49 20.84
CA ARG A 845 -10.57 -15.90 21.51
C ARG A 845 -10.74 -17.24 22.21
N GLY A 846 -9.80 -18.16 21.97
CA GLY A 846 -9.81 -19.52 22.53
C GLY A 846 -10.72 -20.53 21.80
N ARG A 847 -11.72 -20.05 21.03
CA ARG A 847 -12.58 -20.89 20.18
C ARG A 847 -12.07 -20.96 18.74
N ILE A 848 -11.43 -19.88 18.26
CA ILE A 848 -10.81 -19.81 16.94
C ILE A 848 -9.39 -19.29 17.11
N ILE A 849 -8.41 -20.00 16.53
CA ILE A 849 -6.98 -19.73 16.72
C ILE A 849 -6.31 -19.57 15.36
N ASP A 850 -5.68 -18.41 15.13
CA ASP A 850 -4.85 -18.21 13.92
C ASP A 850 -3.51 -18.94 14.06
N VAL A 851 -3.32 -19.95 13.24
CA VAL A 851 -2.08 -20.74 13.14
C VAL A 851 -1.30 -20.43 11.85
N THR A 852 -1.58 -19.31 11.17
CA THR A 852 -0.91 -18.85 9.93
C THR A 852 0.60 -18.58 10.08
N ASN A 853 1.12 -18.46 11.30
CA ASN A 853 2.57 -18.38 11.54
C ASN A 853 3.23 -19.73 11.87
N TYR A 854 2.47 -20.79 12.08
CA TYR A 854 3.01 -22.13 12.35
C TYR A 854 3.43 -22.83 11.05
N HIS A 855 4.72 -22.80 10.75
CA HIS A 855 5.27 -23.15 9.44
C HIS A 855 5.12 -24.62 9.03
N ASP A 856 5.27 -25.55 9.97
CA ASP A 856 5.22 -26.99 9.72
C ASP A 856 3.76 -27.49 9.77
N MET A 857 3.23 -27.97 8.65
CA MET A 857 1.83 -28.39 8.57
C MET A 857 1.59 -29.76 9.22
N THR A 858 2.58 -30.66 9.19
CA THR A 858 2.39 -32.05 9.61
C THR A 858 1.86 -32.18 11.05
N PRO A 859 2.40 -31.45 12.06
CA PRO A 859 1.85 -31.47 13.41
C PRO A 859 0.41 -30.95 13.51
N LEU A 860 0.05 -29.92 12.74
CA LEU A 860 -1.32 -29.38 12.72
C LEU A 860 -2.31 -30.40 12.13
N LEU A 861 -1.91 -31.09 11.06
CA LEU A 861 -2.70 -32.16 10.45
C LEU A 861 -2.91 -33.31 11.44
N ALA A 862 -1.83 -33.79 12.08
CA ALA A 862 -1.92 -34.86 13.08
C ALA A 862 -2.77 -34.45 14.31
N LEU A 863 -2.82 -33.16 14.65
CA LEU A 863 -3.58 -32.63 15.77
C LEU A 863 -5.10 -32.55 15.47
N ALA A 864 -5.48 -32.23 14.24
CA ALA A 864 -6.86 -31.92 13.87
C ALA A 864 -7.76 -33.17 13.77
N ASP A 865 -8.97 -33.07 14.33
CA ASP A 865 -10.04 -34.06 14.26
C ASP A 865 -10.82 -34.04 12.95
N GLY A 866 -10.88 -32.88 12.30
CA GLY A 866 -11.41 -32.73 10.95
C GLY A 866 -10.70 -31.61 10.20
N LEU A 867 -10.67 -31.72 8.87
CA LEU A 867 -10.09 -30.71 7.98
C LEU A 867 -11.20 -30.03 7.18
N ILE A 868 -11.27 -28.71 7.24
CA ILE A 868 -12.05 -27.88 6.32
C ILE A 868 -11.06 -27.30 5.30
N THR A 869 -11.27 -27.58 4.03
CA THR A 869 -10.40 -27.10 2.94
C THR A 869 -11.20 -26.86 1.67
N ASP A 870 -10.52 -26.51 0.58
CA ASP A 870 -11.10 -26.29 -0.74
C ASP A 870 -10.29 -27.07 -1.79
N TYR A 871 -9.61 -26.40 -2.71
CA TYR A 871 -8.79 -26.95 -3.79
C TYR A 871 -7.33 -27.19 -3.36
N SER A 872 -7.09 -27.48 -2.08
CA SER A 872 -5.75 -27.59 -1.51
C SER A 872 -5.18 -29.00 -1.65
N SER A 873 -3.88 -29.11 -1.97
CA SER A 873 -3.19 -30.39 -1.97
C SER A 873 -3.07 -31.01 -0.57
N VAL A 874 -3.35 -30.25 0.50
CA VAL A 874 -3.31 -30.75 1.88
C VAL A 874 -4.30 -31.90 2.12
N MET A 875 -5.38 -31.98 1.33
CA MET A 875 -6.36 -33.07 1.42
C MET A 875 -5.72 -34.45 1.17
N PHE A 876 -4.72 -34.52 0.28
CA PHE A 876 -4.01 -35.77 -0.02
C PHE A 876 -3.14 -36.24 1.16
N ASP A 877 -2.60 -35.32 1.94
CA ASP A 877 -1.78 -35.67 3.12
C ASP A 877 -2.70 -36.02 4.29
N TYR A 878 -3.74 -35.22 4.53
CA TYR A 878 -4.68 -35.43 5.63
C TYR A 878 -5.49 -36.72 5.48
N SER A 879 -5.78 -37.17 4.25
CA SER A 879 -6.50 -38.42 4.02
C SER A 879 -5.79 -39.64 4.62
N LEU A 880 -4.47 -39.59 4.81
CA LEU A 880 -3.69 -40.68 5.43
C LEU A 880 -4.08 -40.95 6.89
N LEU A 881 -4.71 -39.98 7.56
CA LEU A 881 -5.20 -40.12 8.93
C LEU A 881 -6.56 -40.81 9.03
N ASP A 882 -7.27 -41.00 7.90
CA ASP A 882 -8.66 -41.48 7.85
C ASP A 882 -9.61 -40.68 8.77
N ARG A 883 -9.54 -39.35 8.66
CA ARG A 883 -10.37 -38.41 9.45
C ARG A 883 -11.32 -37.62 8.55
N PRO A 884 -12.45 -37.11 9.10
CA PRO A 884 -13.40 -36.29 8.36
C PRO A 884 -12.76 -35.09 7.64
N MET A 885 -13.17 -34.89 6.38
CA MET A 885 -12.77 -33.75 5.56
C MET A 885 -14.02 -33.05 5.03
N PHE A 886 -14.03 -31.72 4.98
CA PHE A 886 -15.12 -30.89 4.50
C PHE A 886 -14.59 -29.93 3.43
N PHE A 887 -15.22 -29.92 2.26
CA PHE A 887 -14.77 -29.13 1.11
C PHE A 887 -15.64 -27.88 0.94
N PHE A 888 -15.21 -26.74 1.49
CA PHE A 888 -15.93 -25.48 1.40
C PHE A 888 -15.53 -24.70 0.14
N THR A 889 -16.34 -24.87 -0.91
CA THR A 889 -16.09 -24.41 -2.28
C THR A 889 -17.01 -23.24 -2.67
N TYR A 890 -17.07 -22.21 -1.82
CA TYR A 890 -17.95 -21.04 -1.96
C TYR A 890 -17.75 -20.26 -3.27
N ASP A 891 -16.57 -20.35 -3.88
CA ASP A 891 -16.17 -19.63 -5.09
C ASP A 891 -15.88 -20.54 -6.29
N TYR A 892 -16.47 -21.75 -6.32
CA TYR A 892 -16.20 -22.75 -7.37
C TYR A 892 -16.32 -22.19 -8.79
N ASP A 893 -17.41 -21.47 -9.07
CA ASP A 893 -17.69 -20.99 -10.42
C ASP A 893 -16.63 -19.96 -10.89
N GLU A 894 -16.15 -19.08 -10.01
CA GLU A 894 -15.06 -18.14 -10.30
C GLU A 894 -13.71 -18.86 -10.41
N TYR A 895 -13.42 -19.76 -9.47
CA TYR A 895 -12.15 -20.44 -9.35
C TYR A 895 -11.85 -21.36 -10.55
N VAL A 896 -12.86 -22.02 -11.11
CA VAL A 896 -12.72 -22.88 -12.30
C VAL A 896 -12.42 -22.06 -13.56
N HIS A 897 -12.93 -20.84 -13.66
CA HIS A 897 -12.75 -19.96 -14.82
C HIS A 897 -11.45 -19.13 -14.78
N GLU A 898 -10.90 -18.87 -13.59
CA GLU A 898 -9.66 -18.08 -13.42
C GLU A 898 -8.38 -18.93 -13.28
N GLY A 899 -8.50 -20.26 -13.10
CA GLY A 899 -7.39 -21.15 -12.75
C GLY A 899 -6.67 -21.86 -13.91
N ARG A 900 -5.52 -22.49 -13.59
CA ARG A 900 -4.72 -23.34 -14.51
C ARG A 900 -5.44 -24.65 -14.94
N GLY A 901 -6.67 -24.88 -14.47
CA GLY A 901 -7.41 -26.14 -14.56
C GLY A 901 -6.91 -27.21 -13.56
N THR A 902 -7.73 -28.24 -13.31
CA THR A 902 -7.39 -29.40 -12.46
C THR A 902 -7.13 -30.67 -13.30
N TYR A 903 -6.50 -31.68 -12.70
CA TYR A 903 -6.26 -32.98 -13.32
C TYR A 903 -7.47 -33.94 -13.19
N PHE A 904 -8.33 -33.71 -12.21
CA PHE A 904 -9.61 -34.38 -12.03
C PHE A 904 -10.62 -33.41 -11.42
N ASP A 905 -11.91 -33.73 -11.52
CA ASP A 905 -12.96 -32.96 -10.85
C ASP A 905 -13.03 -33.33 -9.37
N LEU A 906 -12.74 -32.36 -8.51
CA LEU A 906 -12.81 -32.54 -7.06
C LEU A 906 -14.25 -32.80 -6.59
N LEU A 907 -15.26 -32.22 -7.27
CA LEU A 907 -16.66 -32.41 -6.88
C LEU A 907 -17.11 -33.87 -7.00
N GLU A 908 -16.56 -34.60 -7.96
CA GLU A 908 -16.89 -36.02 -8.19
C GLU A 908 -16.10 -36.98 -7.29
N ARG A 909 -14.91 -36.57 -6.83
CA ARG A 909 -13.94 -37.45 -6.14
C ARG A 909 -13.64 -37.05 -4.70
N ALA A 910 -14.34 -36.06 -4.16
CA ALA A 910 -14.10 -35.57 -2.81
C ALA A 910 -14.28 -36.70 -1.77
N PRO A 911 -13.30 -36.91 -0.87
CA PRO A 911 -13.38 -37.89 0.20
C PRO A 911 -14.24 -37.41 1.40
N GLY A 912 -15.17 -36.47 1.17
CA GLY A 912 -15.97 -35.79 2.18
C GLY A 912 -17.05 -34.90 1.52
N PRO A 913 -17.97 -34.33 2.29
CA PRO A 913 -19.01 -33.45 1.75
C PRO A 913 -18.41 -32.20 1.10
N VAL A 914 -18.97 -31.82 -0.05
CA VAL A 914 -18.70 -30.57 -0.73
C VAL A 914 -19.86 -29.61 -0.47
N VAL A 915 -19.54 -28.44 0.05
CA VAL A 915 -20.50 -27.39 0.45
C VAL A 915 -20.10 -26.06 -0.16
N ARG A 916 -21.08 -25.18 -0.41
CA ARG A 916 -20.89 -23.87 -1.07
C ARG A 916 -21.33 -22.70 -0.21
N THR A 917 -22.17 -22.93 0.80
CA THR A 917 -22.65 -21.86 1.70
C THR A 917 -22.22 -22.12 3.14
N GLU A 918 -22.19 -21.05 3.95
CA GLU A 918 -21.94 -21.15 5.39
C GLU A 918 -22.95 -22.07 6.09
N ASP A 919 -24.23 -21.98 5.71
CA ASP A 919 -25.29 -22.81 6.31
C ASP A 919 -25.10 -24.29 6.00
N GLU A 920 -24.70 -24.64 4.76
CA GLU A 920 -24.35 -26.01 4.40
C GLU A 920 -23.14 -26.51 5.17
N LEU A 921 -22.12 -25.66 5.35
CA LEU A 921 -20.94 -25.98 6.16
C LEU A 921 -21.32 -26.26 7.62
N HIS A 922 -22.17 -25.42 8.21
CA HIS A 922 -22.64 -25.61 9.59
C HIS A 922 -23.45 -26.91 9.72
N ALA A 923 -24.32 -27.23 8.77
CA ALA A 923 -25.11 -28.46 8.79
C ALA A 923 -24.25 -29.74 8.76
N VAL A 924 -23.18 -29.76 7.97
CA VAL A 924 -22.27 -30.93 7.91
C VAL A 924 -21.37 -31.04 9.14
N LEU A 925 -21.00 -29.91 9.76
CA LEU A 925 -20.22 -29.90 11.00
C LEU A 925 -21.04 -30.34 12.21
N ASP A 926 -22.35 -30.07 12.23
CA ASP A 926 -23.23 -30.50 13.32
C ASP A 926 -23.38 -32.04 13.40
N SER A 927 -23.14 -32.73 12.28
CA SER A 927 -23.26 -34.18 12.11
C SER A 927 -21.91 -34.89 11.88
N LEU A 928 -20.82 -34.38 12.48
CA LEU A 928 -19.44 -34.83 12.20
C LEU A 928 -19.24 -36.36 12.28
N GLU A 929 -19.76 -37.03 13.31
CA GLU A 929 -19.64 -38.49 13.45
C GLU A 929 -20.41 -39.25 12.37
N GLU A 930 -21.58 -38.74 11.95
CA GLU A 930 -22.33 -39.32 10.83
C GLU A 930 -21.56 -39.16 9.52
N GLN A 931 -20.95 -37.98 9.28
CA GLN A 931 -20.11 -37.75 8.11
C GLN A 931 -18.88 -38.65 8.10
N LYS A 932 -18.28 -38.89 9.28
CA LYS A 932 -17.15 -39.82 9.44
C LYS A 932 -17.49 -41.22 8.94
N VAL A 933 -18.65 -41.75 9.32
CA VAL A 933 -19.13 -43.07 8.89
C VAL A 933 -19.51 -43.06 7.40
N LYS A 934 -20.30 -42.07 6.97
CA LYS A 934 -20.81 -41.96 5.59
C LYS A 934 -19.69 -41.93 4.55
N TYR A 935 -18.59 -41.22 4.84
CA TYR A 935 -17.47 -41.04 3.92
C TYR A 935 -16.28 -41.99 4.15
N ALA A 936 -16.41 -43.03 4.98
CA ALA A 936 -15.33 -43.98 5.23
C ALA A 936 -14.82 -44.66 3.94
N ALA A 937 -15.71 -45.27 3.16
CA ALA A 937 -15.33 -45.92 1.89
C ALA A 937 -14.77 -44.94 0.83
N PRO A 938 -15.34 -43.72 0.63
CA PRO A 938 -14.71 -42.68 -0.17
C PRO A 938 -13.29 -42.30 0.28
N ARG A 939 -13.04 -42.15 1.59
CA ARG A 939 -11.69 -41.85 2.12
C ARG A 939 -10.71 -42.99 1.85
N GLU A 940 -11.10 -44.23 2.07
CA GLU A 940 -10.28 -45.41 1.79
C GLU A 940 -9.88 -45.48 0.31
N ARG A 941 -10.85 -45.29 -0.59
CA ARG A 941 -10.58 -45.22 -2.04
C ARG A 941 -9.65 -44.07 -2.40
N PHE A 942 -9.82 -42.91 -1.77
CA PHE A 942 -8.98 -41.75 -2.03
C PHE A 942 -7.52 -42.01 -1.61
N VAL A 943 -7.29 -42.65 -0.46
CA VAL A 943 -5.95 -43.07 -0.05
C VAL A 943 -5.35 -44.09 -1.02
N ALA A 944 -6.14 -45.07 -1.48
CA ALA A 944 -5.67 -46.03 -2.46
C ALA A 944 -5.27 -45.38 -3.80
N ASP A 945 -6.02 -44.37 -4.25
CA ASP A 945 -5.76 -43.68 -5.53
C ASP A 945 -4.58 -42.69 -5.45
N PHE A 946 -4.36 -42.05 -4.28
CA PHE A 946 -3.45 -40.90 -4.15
C PHE A 946 -2.29 -41.07 -3.14
N GLY A 947 -2.35 -42.06 -2.25
CA GLY A 947 -1.37 -42.30 -1.17
C GLY A 947 -0.72 -43.69 -1.20
N GLU A 948 -0.75 -44.38 -2.34
CA GLU A 948 -0.27 -45.76 -2.54
C GLU A 948 1.12 -46.05 -1.91
N PHE A 949 2.07 -45.13 -2.03
CA PHE A 949 3.44 -45.32 -1.52
C PHE A 949 3.69 -44.69 -0.15
N ASP A 950 2.72 -44.00 0.46
CA ASP A 950 2.85 -43.42 1.81
C ASP A 950 2.67 -44.52 2.89
N GLN A 951 3.71 -45.33 3.12
CA GLN A 951 3.67 -46.50 4.01
C GLN A 951 4.22 -46.23 5.43
N GLY A 952 4.55 -44.98 5.76
CA GLY A 952 5.08 -44.61 7.08
C GLY A 952 6.59 -44.83 7.26
N ASN A 953 7.30 -45.13 6.17
CA ASN A 953 8.73 -45.46 6.14
C ASN A 953 9.49 -44.78 4.98
N ALA A 954 8.96 -43.70 4.40
CA ALA A 954 9.54 -43.02 3.25
C ALA A 954 10.94 -42.45 3.59
N ALA A 955 11.07 -41.77 4.73
CA ALA A 955 12.34 -41.22 5.20
C ALA A 955 13.36 -42.34 5.42
N GLN A 956 12.97 -43.41 6.11
CA GLN A 956 13.82 -44.57 6.40
C GLN A 956 14.33 -45.20 5.09
N SER A 957 13.43 -45.40 4.11
CA SER A 957 13.75 -45.99 2.81
C SER A 957 14.76 -45.15 2.03
N ILE A 958 14.61 -43.81 2.02
CA ILE A 958 15.56 -42.88 1.38
C ILE A 958 16.91 -42.96 2.09
N VAL A 959 16.92 -42.97 3.42
CA VAL A 959 18.16 -43.02 4.20
C VAL A 959 18.92 -44.33 3.98
N ASP A 960 18.23 -45.45 3.98
CA ASP A 960 18.84 -46.75 3.67
C ASP A 960 19.42 -46.80 2.25
N GLN A 961 18.73 -46.22 1.29
CA GLN A 961 19.13 -46.28 -0.12
C GLN A 961 20.33 -45.37 -0.45
N PHE A 962 20.39 -44.17 0.12
CA PHE A 962 21.37 -43.14 -0.31
C PHE A 962 22.45 -42.83 0.73
N PHE A 963 22.23 -43.15 2.01
CA PHE A 963 23.09 -42.69 3.10
C PHE A 963 23.63 -43.81 4.00
N SER A 964 23.20 -45.06 3.82
CA SER A 964 23.58 -46.21 4.67
C SER A 964 25.09 -46.49 4.70
N GLN A 965 25.84 -46.10 3.67
CA GLN A 965 27.30 -46.23 3.62
C GLN A 965 28.04 -45.44 4.71
N TRP A 966 27.37 -44.51 5.40
CA TRP A 966 27.94 -43.72 6.49
C TRP A 966 27.33 -44.04 7.86
N ARG A 967 26.62 -45.16 7.98
CA ARG A 967 26.11 -45.62 9.28
C ARG A 967 27.29 -45.99 10.18
N ARG A 968 27.30 -45.48 11.42
CA ARG A 968 28.30 -45.90 12.43
C ARG A 968 28.20 -47.41 12.64
N ALA A 969 29.35 -48.08 12.60
CA ALA A 969 29.48 -49.50 12.93
C ALA A 969 29.20 -49.77 14.42
#